data_AF-A0A522Y908-F1
#
_entry.id   AF-A0A522Y908-F1
#
_cell.length_a   1.000
_cell.length_b   1.000
_cell.length_c   1.000
_cell.angle_alpha   90.00
_cell.angle_beta   90.00
_cell.angle_gamma   90.00
#
_symmetry.space_group_name_H-M   'P 1'
#
loop_
_entity.id
_entity.type
_entity.pdbx_description
1 polymer ?
#
loop_
_entity_poly.entity_id
_entity_poly.type
_entity_poly.pdbx_seq_one_letter_code
_entity_poly.pdbx_strand_id
1 'polypeptide(L)'
;NHHELLENGADIVVTDLSEITLQKVEEEFAKRQASSALEEDLDNLVSRMEADKIVFVFDMDDTLTQSRKEIPDYNLDLLERLLGRFTVAILSSSDEPALKKQVMDAFMKRNPGNLLKNMIILPTNGRKALVYNVNAATHVLAYYYSLEEKIGKNQKELLFGIIKEAVKEYGIEGVFRQYRGCEPVSSEEFIDDRGTQVTLQVLGKTADAAQKLAYYNEYDLKNEHRVRIKKFLEDLAAEKNIEVEFSIGGKSSIDITPKGINKGFGVDILENKFGIEAKNIIFIGDGFAKDGNDVPVALKAIGFAINVGDEIDGSIVFNAVVMQSEIKGPQGAREMTERILKIIENKKIEGSSSPMNENGVTFNINSPWPMTDEQVEKVKLILTTSYKNMAEAARILREENRKVKVWMLFAIYKETERIQPQGESNPHGEDALRVKIGQLENIFAPYKDVLDWRLVMVDNRCPDNTGKVAIDMLSADPKYRHFVESGNFRVVRVAEGALVMQKGGTLLYGLKELLSDFSNDDLIGYTDCDTTVRLDQLGLLTYPLIINNEGVAMGTRATSEAVALPGPTEEEKKASVELKPIKEYLLHGLLDEVKDTQCGFKLFHLDTVKVIIKYAQDMRWAFDTEWLLLALYSGRTFIQTPICWFDSEALSKTNMLARLGMGADWINQRKRLVDDRNMAHELGYVFGDEKDVNLYSDSLFSEANRFFRLADSLLVKGDYLQARVYYLMAKEIYQRIELSAKSSVRQQATINLGITTSRLNRANKHIKSEEINIYDRNGNSTDRVENYIRAHIKGLWHTSVYMLAITPDGKAYLQVRGEDKYMFPSRRTLSVTGGVDKDESSMQAITREFTEELGIVPAAERLIKIIRNSRLDFDHSVYFNMYEFTAVTAEEELALLQVKHKLETKEAEEPNGLKRILFIYQPVYRTLFVYTFDALKSRILNDYVKEITRETKVTFSDYLLNREWIGLYVYSLTKDEIDKIAPSVEEGITGFVSKDLEEIREDFLRHPEQYTDALLPVFANDVVFGQVKQIVAASSPLTPENIYPASIDAFTAEPTSEQSARLNKYLSNAKIPAGITYKLANDLGQQTAAFNGAKVQFNSRLATIAPEYDESTTTFPSRAFQVFINDIFAQAALYNKGKDVWEVFEERAKYYRDNPEDLMLVTEVFTNGGYDTVSGLNGFVAPNIANKAPNAQKDTFALCYLTRIRMETSLRNVREEIKNNPNGVNYPVARKYFERFSAFNPGSPNWPEGFKASIETNWLVT
;
A
#
# COMPACT_ATOMS: atom_id res chain seq x y z
N ASN A 1 71.27 6.95 -7.47
CA ASN A 1 72.11 6.31 -8.50
C ASN A 1 72.82 7.38 -9.31
N HIS A 2 74.15 7.41 -9.22
CA HIS A 2 75.02 8.47 -9.75
C HIS A 2 75.30 8.38 -11.27
N HIS A 3 74.70 7.40 -11.96
CA HIS A 3 75.08 7.01 -13.31
C HIS A 3 74.26 7.67 -14.44
N GLU A 4 73.08 8.25 -14.15
CA GLU A 4 72.21 8.88 -15.16
C GLU A 4 72.49 10.37 -15.39
N LEU A 5 73.26 11.03 -14.52
CA LEU A 5 73.48 12.49 -14.60
C LEU A 5 74.62 12.89 -15.55
N LEU A 6 75.38 11.94 -16.11
CA LEU A 6 76.53 12.22 -16.98
C LEU A 6 76.18 12.35 -18.47
N GLU A 7 74.96 12.05 -18.91
CA GLU A 7 74.59 12.16 -20.33
C GLU A 7 74.13 13.55 -20.78
N ASN A 8 73.81 14.48 -19.87
CA ASN A 8 73.18 15.77 -20.22
C ASN A 8 74.03 17.05 -20.03
N GLY A 9 75.35 16.93 -19.89
CA GLY A 9 76.28 18.05 -20.19
C GLY A 9 76.11 19.34 -19.39
N ALA A 10 75.79 19.29 -18.09
CA ALA A 10 75.80 20.47 -17.23
C ALA A 10 77.12 20.55 -16.42
N ASP A 11 77.93 21.58 -16.69
CA ASP A 11 79.10 21.94 -15.90
C ASP A 11 78.68 22.32 -14.47
N ILE A 12 79.14 21.56 -13.47
CA ILE A 12 79.01 21.94 -12.06
C ILE A 12 80.40 22.30 -11.52
N VAL A 13 80.55 23.59 -11.19
CA VAL A 13 81.68 24.13 -10.44
C VAL A 13 81.67 23.52 -9.04
N VAL A 14 82.73 22.78 -8.71
CA VAL A 14 82.95 22.23 -7.37
C VAL A 14 83.48 23.34 -6.47
N THR A 15 82.64 23.83 -5.55
CA THR A 15 83.09 24.56 -4.35
C THR A 15 83.14 23.63 -3.15
N ASP A 16 84.20 23.84 -2.36
CA ASP A 16 84.73 23.05 -1.24
C ASP A 16 83.67 22.38 -0.34
N LEU A 17 83.75 21.04 -0.25
CA LEU A 17 82.82 20.16 0.48
C LEU A 17 83.10 20.07 1.99
N SER A 18 84.00 20.90 2.53
CA SER A 18 84.44 20.79 3.93
C SER A 18 83.47 21.39 4.96
N GLU A 19 82.42 22.13 4.56
CA GLU A 19 81.43 22.73 5.49
C GLU A 19 79.97 22.28 5.30
N ILE A 20 79.69 21.32 4.41
CA ILE A 20 78.32 20.86 4.14
C ILE A 20 77.99 19.68 5.05
N THR A 21 77.33 19.94 6.19
CA THR A 21 76.69 18.90 7.00
C THR A 21 75.40 18.42 6.34
N LEU A 22 75.08 17.12 6.49
CA LEU A 22 73.85 16.48 5.98
C LEU A 22 72.60 17.30 6.34
N GLN A 23 72.60 17.87 7.54
CA GLN A 23 71.55 18.73 8.07
C GLN A 23 71.35 20.03 7.26
N LYS A 24 72.43 20.66 6.75
CA LYS A 24 72.32 21.83 5.86
C LYS A 24 71.80 21.47 4.48
N VAL A 25 72.12 20.27 3.98
CA VAL A 25 71.59 19.77 2.70
C VAL A 25 70.10 19.45 2.84
N GLU A 26 69.71 18.79 3.93
CA GLU A 26 68.30 18.50 4.24
C GLU A 26 67.49 19.79 4.47
N GLU A 27 68.06 20.80 5.14
CA GLU A 27 67.42 22.12 5.30
C GLU A 27 67.28 22.90 3.98
N GLU A 28 68.29 22.89 3.10
CA GLU A 28 68.19 23.49 1.75
C GLU A 28 67.22 22.72 0.86
N PHE A 29 67.19 21.40 0.95
CA PHE A 29 66.28 20.55 0.18
C PHE A 29 64.83 20.71 0.64
N ALA A 30 64.60 20.80 1.95
CA ALA A 30 63.30 21.11 2.54
C ALA A 30 62.84 22.54 2.23
N LYS A 31 63.75 23.53 2.24
CA LYS A 31 63.45 24.90 1.79
C LYS A 31 63.08 24.96 0.31
N ARG A 32 63.75 24.18 -0.54
CA ARG A 32 63.42 24.08 -1.97
C ARG A 32 62.08 23.38 -2.22
N GLN A 33 61.75 22.33 -1.45
CA GLN A 33 60.42 21.69 -1.51
C GLN A 33 59.31 22.60 -1.00
N ALA A 34 59.54 23.35 0.09
CA ALA A 34 58.59 24.32 0.62
C ALA A 34 58.38 25.50 -0.35
N SER A 35 59.45 25.97 -1.00
CA SER A 35 59.35 27.05 -1.99
C SER A 35 58.68 26.60 -3.30
N SER A 36 58.75 25.31 -3.68
CA SER A 36 58.01 24.79 -4.85
C SER A 36 56.54 24.47 -4.55
N ALA A 37 56.20 24.15 -3.29
CA ALA A 37 54.82 23.87 -2.86
C ALA A 37 53.95 25.14 -2.74
N LEU A 38 54.57 26.32 -2.60
CA LEU A 38 53.88 27.62 -2.53
C LEU A 38 53.50 28.18 -3.92
N GLU A 39 53.99 27.60 -5.02
CA GLU A 39 53.70 28.03 -6.40
C GLU A 39 52.90 26.99 -7.22
N GLU A 40 52.47 25.88 -6.61
CA GLU A 40 51.75 24.84 -7.34
C GLU A 40 50.24 25.16 -7.43
N ASP A 41 49.73 25.31 -8.65
CA ASP A 41 48.33 25.67 -8.91
C ASP A 41 47.36 24.59 -8.41
N LEU A 42 46.25 25.01 -7.79
CA LEU A 42 45.14 24.18 -7.34
C LEU A 42 44.65 23.26 -8.47
N ASP A 43 44.63 23.76 -9.70
CA ASP A 43 44.28 23.00 -10.90
C ASP A 43 45.20 21.79 -11.09
N ASN A 44 46.51 21.94 -10.90
CA ASN A 44 47.49 20.86 -11.06
C ASN A 44 47.38 19.83 -9.93
N LEU A 45 47.11 20.23 -8.70
CA LEU A 45 46.97 19.32 -7.57
C LEU A 45 45.72 18.46 -7.71
N VAL A 46 44.59 19.10 -8.00
CA VAL A 46 43.34 18.41 -8.34
C VAL A 46 43.50 17.60 -9.63
N SER A 47 44.39 18.00 -10.56
CA SER A 47 44.66 17.27 -11.81
C SER A 47 45.19 15.85 -11.59
N ARG A 48 45.95 15.63 -10.51
CA ARG A 48 46.62 14.36 -10.21
C ARG A 48 45.72 13.37 -9.45
N MET A 49 44.59 13.84 -8.92
CA MET A 49 43.65 13.00 -8.17
C MET A 49 42.62 12.32 -9.09
N GLU A 50 42.28 11.07 -8.76
CA GLU A 50 41.20 10.30 -9.40
C GLU A 50 39.85 10.80 -8.89
N ALA A 51 39.09 11.47 -9.76
CA ALA A 51 37.90 12.25 -9.39
C ALA A 51 36.78 11.45 -8.68
N ASP A 52 36.71 10.16 -8.94
CA ASP A 52 35.75 9.21 -8.35
C ASP A 52 36.18 8.66 -6.98
N LYS A 53 37.45 8.83 -6.61
CA LYS A 53 37.99 8.40 -5.30
C LYS A 53 38.13 9.53 -4.30
N ILE A 54 37.89 10.78 -4.69
CA ILE A 54 38.05 11.97 -3.84
C ILE A 54 37.11 11.90 -2.64
N VAL A 55 37.67 12.15 -1.45
CA VAL A 55 36.92 12.30 -0.20
C VAL A 55 37.21 13.67 0.39
N PHE A 56 36.14 14.42 0.70
CA PHE A 56 36.26 15.70 1.38
C PHE A 56 36.22 15.49 2.89
N VAL A 57 37.23 16.00 3.59
CA VAL A 57 37.32 15.94 5.05
C VAL A 57 37.37 17.35 5.59
N PHE A 58 36.40 17.71 6.44
CA PHE A 58 36.29 19.05 7.01
C PHE A 58 36.55 19.05 8.51
N ASP A 59 37.29 20.05 8.99
CA ASP A 59 37.12 20.50 10.38
C ASP A 59 35.74 21.18 10.56
N MET A 60 35.28 21.23 11.81
CA MET A 60 34.00 21.78 12.19
C MET A 60 34.07 23.24 12.63
N ASP A 61 34.79 23.53 13.73
CA ASP A 61 34.86 24.87 14.33
C ASP A 61 35.76 25.76 13.46
N ASP A 62 35.34 27.00 13.20
CA ASP A 62 36.00 27.97 12.32
C ASP A 62 36.32 27.49 10.89
N THR A 63 35.77 26.34 10.48
CA THR A 63 35.89 25.77 9.14
C THR A 63 34.54 25.48 8.47
N LEU A 64 33.67 24.65 9.05
CA LEU A 64 32.28 24.51 8.56
C LEU A 64 31.35 25.50 9.26
N THR A 65 31.64 25.81 10.51
CA THR A 65 30.83 26.63 11.42
C THR A 65 31.67 27.77 11.97
N GLN A 66 31.06 28.88 12.38
CA GLN A 66 31.78 29.81 13.24
C GLN A 66 31.93 29.17 14.63
N SER A 67 33.09 29.30 15.28
CA SER A 67 33.39 28.67 16.57
C SER A 67 32.17 28.54 17.51
N ARG A 68 31.78 27.30 17.81
CA ARG A 68 30.66 26.97 18.73
C ARG A 68 29.27 27.47 18.32
N LYS A 69 29.05 27.79 17.05
CA LYS A 69 27.76 28.21 16.50
C LYS A 69 27.17 27.15 15.56
N GLU A 70 25.87 27.27 15.29
CA GLU A 70 25.21 26.44 14.28
C GLU A 70 25.80 26.74 12.89
N ILE A 71 25.92 25.71 12.06
CA ILE A 71 26.39 25.78 10.68
C ILE A 71 25.52 26.74 9.85
N PRO A 72 26.10 27.65 9.06
CA PRO A 72 25.32 28.55 8.23
C PRO A 72 24.68 27.83 7.03
N ASP A 73 23.52 28.31 6.58
CA ASP A 73 22.74 27.72 5.47
C ASP A 73 23.56 27.47 4.21
N TYR A 74 24.46 28.39 3.88
CA TYR A 74 25.31 28.27 2.70
C TYR A 74 26.30 27.09 2.79
N ASN A 75 26.72 26.67 3.98
CA ASN A 75 27.55 25.47 4.15
C ASN A 75 26.70 24.20 4.25
N LEU A 76 25.46 24.31 4.72
CA LEU A 76 24.48 23.21 4.63
C LEU A 76 24.20 22.87 3.15
N ASP A 77 23.97 23.87 2.29
CA ASP A 77 23.78 23.68 0.85
C ASP A 77 24.98 23.02 0.18
N LEU A 78 26.19 23.42 0.61
CA LEU A 78 27.44 22.85 0.11
C LEU A 78 27.56 21.37 0.50
N LEU A 79 27.34 21.04 1.77
CA LEU A 79 27.38 19.66 2.26
C LEU A 79 26.36 18.79 1.53
N GLU A 80 25.14 19.28 1.30
CA GLU A 80 24.11 18.56 0.55
C GLU A 80 24.56 18.25 -0.90
N ARG A 81 25.12 19.24 -1.59
CA ARG A 81 25.67 19.09 -2.95
C ARG A 81 26.84 18.10 -3.00
N LEU A 82 27.73 18.14 -2.00
CA LEU A 82 28.88 17.24 -1.90
C LEU A 82 28.44 15.81 -1.63
N LEU A 83 27.57 15.59 -0.64
CA LEU A 83 27.08 14.27 -0.26
C LEU A 83 26.28 13.59 -1.37
N GLY A 84 25.74 14.35 -2.31
CA GLY A 84 25.14 13.78 -3.53
C GLY A 84 26.14 13.12 -4.49
N ARG A 85 27.45 13.33 -4.32
CA ARG A 85 28.49 12.91 -5.28
C ARG A 85 29.76 12.31 -4.66
N PHE A 86 30.08 12.67 -3.42
CA PHE A 86 31.32 12.32 -2.75
C PHE A 86 31.03 11.82 -1.33
N THR A 87 31.93 10.99 -0.80
CA THR A 87 32.01 10.76 0.63
C THR A 87 32.52 12.03 1.31
N VAL A 88 31.84 12.45 2.38
CA VAL A 88 32.24 13.61 3.18
C VAL A 88 32.45 13.18 4.63
N ALA A 89 33.60 13.49 5.19
CA ALA A 89 33.87 13.27 6.61
C ALA A 89 33.95 14.60 7.38
N ILE A 90 33.37 14.63 8.58
CA ILE A 90 33.55 15.74 9.52
C ILE A 90 34.45 15.25 10.65
N LEU A 91 35.66 15.79 10.72
CA LEU A 91 36.69 15.41 11.69
C LEU A 91 36.92 16.54 12.68
N SER A 92 36.47 16.35 13.93
CA SER A 92 36.53 17.39 14.95
C SER A 92 37.09 16.86 16.26
N SER A 93 37.76 17.73 17.03
CA SER A 93 38.16 17.47 18.41
C SER A 93 36.99 17.51 19.39
N SER A 94 35.90 18.17 19.00
CA SER A 94 34.66 18.29 19.77
C SER A 94 33.95 16.95 19.93
N ASP A 95 33.11 16.84 20.96
CA ASP A 95 32.33 15.64 21.23
C ASP A 95 31.08 15.54 20.32
N GLU A 96 30.48 14.35 20.32
CA GLU A 96 29.29 14.04 19.53
C GLU A 96 28.10 14.99 19.81
N PRO A 97 27.77 15.36 21.07
CA PRO A 97 26.75 16.38 21.35
C PRO A 97 27.04 17.74 20.73
N ALA A 98 28.29 18.21 20.76
CA ALA A 98 28.67 19.49 20.14
C ALA A 98 28.49 19.44 18.62
N LEU A 99 28.95 18.36 17.97
CA LEU A 99 28.79 18.17 16.53
C LEU A 99 27.32 18.04 16.13
N LYS A 100 26.54 17.32 16.94
CA LYS A 100 25.10 17.22 16.77
C LYS A 100 24.44 18.59 16.79
N LYS A 101 24.73 19.40 17.81
CA LYS A 101 24.13 20.74 17.97
C LYS A 101 24.56 21.72 16.87
N GLN A 102 25.83 21.67 16.46
CA GLN A 102 26.38 22.65 15.52
C GLN A 102 26.08 22.30 14.06
N VAL A 103 26.06 21.02 13.70
CA VAL A 103 25.90 20.59 12.30
C VAL A 103 24.68 19.70 12.12
N MET A 104 24.56 18.60 12.87
CA MET A 104 23.57 17.58 12.55
C MET A 104 22.14 18.02 12.79
N ASP A 105 21.83 18.75 13.86
CA ASP A 105 20.47 19.19 14.14
C ASP A 105 19.98 20.15 13.05
N ALA A 106 20.84 21.04 12.56
CA ALA A 106 20.53 21.94 11.44
C ALA A 106 20.37 21.16 10.13
N PHE A 107 21.25 20.21 9.85
CA PHE A 107 21.19 19.40 8.64
C PHE A 107 19.97 18.48 8.64
N MET A 108 19.66 17.81 9.75
CA MET A 108 18.48 16.95 9.93
C MET A 108 17.16 17.71 9.75
N LYS A 109 17.09 18.99 10.15
CA LYS A 109 15.90 19.85 9.89
C LYS A 109 15.60 20.00 8.39
N ARG A 110 16.59 19.81 7.51
CA ARG A 110 16.43 19.87 6.04
C ARG A 110 16.05 18.52 5.42
N ASN A 111 15.80 17.48 6.24
CA ASN A 111 15.44 16.13 5.79
C ASN A 111 16.39 15.57 4.70
N PRO A 112 17.71 15.45 4.98
CA PRO A 112 18.72 15.09 3.99
C PRO A 112 18.60 13.64 3.48
N GLY A 113 17.67 12.85 4.03
CA GLY A 113 17.33 11.51 3.56
C GLY A 113 18.53 10.58 3.45
N ASN A 114 18.68 9.95 2.28
CA ASN A 114 19.75 8.99 2.02
C ASN A 114 21.12 9.63 1.80
N LEU A 115 21.25 10.96 1.70
CA LEU A 115 22.54 11.63 1.55
C LEU A 115 23.48 11.37 2.73
N LEU A 116 22.91 11.18 3.92
CA LEU A 116 23.65 10.88 5.15
C LEU A 116 24.48 9.59 5.07
N LYS A 117 24.14 8.65 4.16
CA LYS A 117 24.92 7.42 3.96
C LYS A 117 26.35 7.70 3.48
N ASN A 118 26.56 8.84 2.84
CA ASN A 118 27.86 9.30 2.36
C ASN A 118 28.59 10.19 3.40
N MET A 119 28.02 10.38 4.59
CA MET A 119 28.62 11.16 5.67
C MET A 119 29.29 10.26 6.71
N ILE A 120 30.55 10.57 7.03
CA ILE A 120 31.29 9.95 8.15
C ILE A 120 31.53 11.01 9.22
N ILE A 121 31.12 10.72 10.45
CA ILE A 121 31.29 11.68 11.55
C ILE A 121 32.37 11.15 12.50
N LEU A 122 33.44 11.91 12.66
CA LEU A 122 34.61 11.58 13.48
C LEU A 122 34.76 12.59 14.61
N PRO A 123 33.95 12.52 15.69
CA PRO A 123 34.14 13.37 16.84
C PRO A 123 35.39 12.92 17.62
N THR A 124 35.83 13.77 18.55
CA THR A 124 36.92 13.50 19.48
C THR A 124 38.22 13.04 18.81
N ASN A 125 38.60 13.66 17.68
CA ASN A 125 39.76 13.35 16.83
C ASN A 125 39.71 11.93 16.21
N GLY A 126 38.51 11.38 15.97
CA GLY A 126 38.33 10.05 15.39
C GLY A 126 38.35 8.90 16.39
N ARG A 127 38.32 9.18 17.71
CA ARG A 127 38.12 8.14 18.74
C ARG A 127 36.74 7.51 18.66
N LYS A 128 35.78 8.17 18.02
CA LYS A 128 34.56 7.53 17.53
C LYS A 128 34.46 7.77 16.03
N ALA A 129 33.85 6.82 15.33
CA ALA A 129 33.31 7.06 14.00
C ALA A 129 31.85 6.65 13.98
N LEU A 130 30.99 7.55 13.53
CA LEU A 130 29.57 7.31 13.33
C LEU A 130 29.27 7.33 11.83
N VAL A 131 28.45 6.39 11.38
CA VAL A 131 27.94 6.33 10.00
C VAL A 131 26.43 6.23 10.03
N TYR A 132 25.77 6.75 9.00
CA TYR A 132 24.32 6.67 8.93
C TYR A 132 23.87 5.28 8.47
N ASN A 133 23.01 4.64 9.28
CA ASN A 133 22.33 3.42 8.89
C ASN A 133 20.95 3.77 8.31
N VAL A 134 20.79 3.55 7.00
CA VAL A 134 19.57 3.87 6.26
C VAL A 134 18.35 3.11 6.81
N ASN A 135 18.51 1.83 7.14
CA ASN A 135 17.42 0.99 7.66
C ASN A 135 16.95 1.42 9.05
N ALA A 136 17.88 1.85 9.91
CA ALA A 136 17.57 2.31 11.26
C ALA A 136 17.25 3.80 11.34
N ALA A 137 17.35 4.52 10.20
CA ALA A 137 17.20 5.97 10.09
C ALA A 137 17.99 6.76 11.16
N THR A 138 19.19 6.29 11.50
CA THR A 138 19.98 6.87 12.58
C THR A 138 21.48 6.64 12.38
N HIS A 139 22.30 7.47 13.03
CA HIS A 139 23.75 7.27 13.08
C HIS A 139 24.06 6.11 14.03
N VAL A 140 24.84 5.16 13.53
CA VAL A 140 25.32 4.00 14.28
C VAL A 140 26.83 4.09 14.47
N LEU A 141 27.30 3.54 15.59
CA LEU A 141 28.71 3.50 15.94
C LEU A 141 29.46 2.50 15.05
N ALA A 142 30.31 3.00 14.16
CA ALA A 142 31.15 2.18 13.27
C ALA A 142 32.51 1.86 13.90
N TYR A 143 33.04 2.77 14.72
CA TYR A 143 34.32 2.62 15.40
C TYR A 143 34.33 3.34 16.75
N TYR A 144 35.04 2.77 17.71
CA TYR A 144 35.17 3.30 19.06
C TYR A 144 36.53 2.91 19.64
N TYR A 145 37.31 3.91 20.05
CA TYR A 145 38.61 3.74 20.68
C TYR A 145 38.58 4.39 22.06
N SER A 146 38.57 3.54 23.09
CA SER A 146 38.43 4.00 24.48
C SER A 146 39.77 4.43 25.08
N LEU A 147 39.72 5.29 26.10
CA LEU A 147 40.91 5.60 26.89
C LEU A 147 41.52 4.34 27.50
N GLU A 148 40.67 3.44 27.98
CA GLU A 148 41.07 2.16 28.58
C GLU A 148 41.79 1.24 27.59
N GLU A 149 41.44 1.29 26.31
CA GLU A 149 42.09 0.49 25.27
C GLU A 149 43.52 0.96 24.99
N LYS A 150 43.80 2.27 25.14
CA LYS A 150 45.14 2.83 24.97
C LYS A 150 46.05 2.59 26.16
N ILE A 151 45.59 2.90 27.38
CA ILE A 151 46.43 2.86 28.58
C ILE A 151 46.27 1.56 29.38
N GLY A 152 45.24 0.77 29.08
CA GLY A 152 44.89 -0.43 29.83
C GLY A 152 44.13 -0.12 31.13
N LYS A 153 43.33 -1.09 31.57
CA LYS A 153 42.49 -0.99 32.78
C LYS A 153 43.30 -0.60 34.04
N ASN A 154 44.47 -1.20 34.23
CA ASN A 154 45.32 -0.95 35.40
C ASN A 154 45.83 0.50 35.44
N GLN A 155 46.25 1.07 34.30
CA GLN A 155 46.69 2.47 34.26
C GLN A 155 45.52 3.44 34.40
N LYS A 156 44.33 3.07 33.90
CA LYS A 156 43.11 3.86 34.12
C LYS A 156 42.69 3.91 35.59
N GLU A 157 42.82 2.80 36.32
CA GLU A 157 42.61 2.78 37.78
C GLU A 157 43.64 3.66 38.52
N LEU A 158 44.91 3.62 38.10
CA LEU A 158 45.95 4.53 38.62
C LEU A 158 45.63 6.00 38.33
N LEU A 159 45.11 6.30 37.14
CA LEU A 159 44.67 7.64 36.76
C LEU A 159 43.54 8.14 37.65
N PHE A 160 42.53 7.30 37.96
CA PHE A 160 41.50 7.66 38.94
C PHE A 160 42.07 7.90 40.33
N GLY A 161 43.12 7.16 40.73
CA GLY A 161 43.87 7.41 41.96
C GLY A 161 44.51 8.80 41.98
N ILE A 162 45.20 9.18 40.89
CA ILE A 162 45.82 10.51 40.73
C ILE A 162 44.79 11.63 40.79
N ILE A 163 43.62 11.45 40.15
CA ILE A 163 42.54 12.45 40.19
C ILE A 163 42.01 12.62 41.63
N LYS A 164 41.81 11.52 42.37
CA LYS A 164 41.39 11.56 43.78
C LYS A 164 42.42 12.26 44.67
N GLU A 165 43.70 12.07 44.39
CA GLU A 165 44.78 12.77 45.08
C GLU A 165 44.72 14.28 44.80
N ALA A 166 44.51 14.68 43.54
CA ALA A 166 44.33 16.08 43.17
C ALA A 166 43.10 16.72 43.85
N VAL A 167 41.98 15.97 43.97
CA VAL A 167 40.77 16.42 44.69
C VAL A 167 41.09 16.78 46.15
N LYS A 168 41.91 15.96 46.80
CA LYS A 168 42.33 16.17 48.19
C LYS A 168 43.33 17.31 48.33
N GLU A 169 44.40 17.29 47.53
CA GLU A 169 45.52 18.23 47.63
C GLU A 169 45.09 19.68 47.35
N TYR A 170 44.23 19.87 46.34
CA TYR A 170 43.73 21.20 45.96
C TYR A 170 42.44 21.60 46.67
N GLY A 171 41.96 20.79 47.63
CA GLY A 171 40.76 21.10 48.39
C GLY A 171 39.51 21.27 47.53
N ILE A 172 39.38 20.49 46.44
CA ILE A 172 38.30 20.61 45.46
C ILE A 172 36.93 20.42 46.13
N GLU A 173 36.82 19.59 47.16
CA GLU A 173 35.60 19.42 47.95
C GLU A 173 35.16 20.71 48.67
N GLY A 174 36.12 21.52 49.15
CA GLY A 174 35.84 22.82 49.75
C GLY A 174 35.28 23.81 48.71
N VAL A 175 35.90 23.85 47.53
CA VAL A 175 35.46 24.66 46.40
C VAL A 175 34.07 24.22 45.95
N PHE A 176 33.84 22.90 45.81
CA PHE A 176 32.52 22.35 45.49
C PHE A 176 31.46 22.85 46.45
N ARG A 177 31.69 22.71 47.77
CA ARG A 177 30.72 23.16 48.79
C ARG A 177 30.41 24.64 48.73
N GLN A 178 31.44 25.47 48.51
CA GLN A 178 31.29 26.91 48.43
C GLN A 178 30.34 27.31 47.27
N TYR A 179 30.46 26.68 46.11
CA TYR A 179 29.71 27.08 44.91
C TYR A 179 28.44 26.25 44.66
N ARG A 180 28.35 25.04 45.22
CA ARG A 180 27.17 24.15 45.10
C ARG A 180 26.22 24.24 46.30
N GLY A 181 26.70 24.71 47.46
CA GLY A 181 25.90 24.83 48.68
C GLY A 181 25.55 23.48 49.34
N CYS A 182 26.19 22.39 48.91
CA CYS A 182 26.00 21.04 49.45
C CYS A 182 27.31 20.26 49.51
N GLU A 183 27.33 19.21 50.33
CA GLU A 183 28.43 18.24 50.37
C GLU A 183 28.43 17.35 49.11
N PRO A 184 29.61 16.99 48.56
CA PRO A 184 29.69 16.03 47.47
C PRO A 184 29.23 14.64 47.95
N VAL A 185 28.43 13.95 47.14
CA VAL A 185 27.86 12.64 47.51
C VAL A 185 28.93 11.56 47.59
N SER A 186 29.97 11.64 46.75
CA SER A 186 31.14 10.77 46.77
C SER A 186 32.29 11.37 45.97
N SER A 187 33.49 10.78 46.07
CA SER A 187 34.64 11.14 45.23
C SER A 187 34.40 10.93 43.71
N GLU A 188 33.39 10.14 43.34
CA GLU A 188 33.01 9.93 41.93
C GLU A 188 32.26 11.12 41.32
N GLU A 189 31.75 12.04 42.14
CA GLU A 189 31.11 13.28 41.69
C GLU A 189 32.07 14.13 40.83
N PHE A 190 33.38 14.03 41.10
CA PHE A 190 34.43 14.79 40.42
C PHE A 190 35.00 14.09 39.18
N ILE A 191 34.74 12.79 38.98
CA ILE A 191 35.34 11.99 37.91
C ILE A 191 34.28 11.60 36.87
N ASP A 192 34.31 12.24 35.72
CA ASP A 192 33.40 12.00 34.60
C ASP A 192 34.07 11.11 33.53
N ASP A 193 33.93 9.79 33.66
CA ASP A 193 34.39 8.83 32.66
C ASP A 193 33.40 8.77 31.49
N ARG A 194 33.83 9.31 30.34
CA ARG A 194 33.07 9.35 29.10
C ARG A 194 33.50 8.24 28.13
N GLY A 195 34.33 7.32 28.60
CA GLY A 195 34.83 6.17 27.87
C GLY A 195 36.00 6.49 26.93
N THR A 196 35.84 7.44 25.98
CA THR A 196 36.96 7.89 25.12
C THR A 196 37.88 8.88 25.84
N GLN A 197 37.38 9.52 26.90
CA GLN A 197 38.10 10.48 27.76
C GLN A 197 37.60 10.37 29.19
N VAL A 198 38.40 10.89 30.12
CA VAL A 198 37.99 11.13 31.51
C VAL A 198 38.07 12.62 31.78
N THR A 199 37.06 13.21 32.42
CA THR A 199 37.05 14.63 32.74
C THR A 199 36.99 14.83 34.25
N LEU A 200 37.92 15.61 34.80
CA LEU A 200 37.83 16.12 36.17
C LEU A 200 36.87 17.32 36.20
N GLN A 201 35.78 17.20 36.96
CA GLN A 201 34.75 18.23 37.13
C GLN A 201 34.91 18.90 38.50
N VAL A 202 35.50 20.10 38.58
CA VAL A 202 35.79 20.79 39.86
C VAL A 202 34.52 21.05 40.68
N LEU A 203 33.40 21.35 40.02
CA LEU A 203 32.09 21.56 40.66
C LEU A 203 31.15 20.35 40.56
N GLY A 204 31.66 19.19 40.17
CA GLY A 204 30.86 17.99 39.92
C GLY A 204 30.09 17.98 38.61
N LYS A 205 29.66 16.78 38.19
CA LYS A 205 29.03 16.51 36.88
C LYS A 205 27.77 17.34 36.63
N THR A 206 27.04 17.63 37.70
CA THR A 206 25.69 18.21 37.66
C THR A 206 25.65 19.74 37.80
N ALA A 207 26.80 20.42 37.86
CA ALA A 207 26.84 21.87 38.08
C ALA A 207 26.24 22.67 36.90
N ASP A 208 25.44 23.68 37.22
CA ASP A 208 24.81 24.55 36.23
C ASP A 208 25.78 25.62 35.66
N ALA A 209 25.35 26.31 34.61
CA ALA A 209 26.18 27.29 33.91
C ALA A 209 26.51 28.52 34.77
N ALA A 210 25.62 28.94 35.67
CA ALA A 210 25.81 30.11 36.53
C ALA A 210 26.84 29.81 37.62
N GLN A 211 26.74 28.63 38.26
CA GLN A 211 27.71 28.12 39.24
C GLN A 211 29.11 27.98 38.63
N LYS A 212 29.20 27.39 37.43
CA LYS A 212 30.47 27.26 36.69
C LYS A 212 31.09 28.61 36.35
N LEU A 213 30.28 29.60 35.99
CA LEU A 213 30.73 30.95 35.68
C LEU A 213 31.19 31.72 36.93
N ALA A 214 30.47 31.60 38.04
CA ALA A 214 30.85 32.20 39.32
C ALA A 214 32.21 31.67 39.79
N TYR A 215 32.38 30.34 39.82
CA TYR A 215 33.67 29.72 40.13
C TYR A 215 34.81 30.22 39.23
N TYR A 216 34.57 30.26 37.92
CA TYR A 216 35.60 30.68 36.96
C TYR A 216 36.07 32.11 37.19
N ASN A 217 35.13 33.05 37.30
CA ASN A 217 35.42 34.48 37.43
C ASN A 217 35.95 34.85 38.82
N GLU A 218 35.41 34.24 39.87
CA GLU A 218 35.68 34.66 41.25
C GLU A 218 36.88 33.96 41.86
N TYR A 219 37.17 32.73 41.42
CA TYR A 219 38.20 31.87 42.00
C TYR A 219 39.26 31.40 41.00
N ASP A 220 38.86 30.76 39.91
CA ASP A 220 39.80 30.10 38.99
C ASP A 220 40.74 31.09 38.31
N LEU A 221 40.22 32.20 37.76
CA LEU A 221 41.04 33.24 37.11
C LEU A 221 42.03 33.90 38.06
N LYS A 222 41.68 34.07 39.34
CA LYS A 222 42.53 34.74 40.33
C LYS A 222 43.59 33.81 40.92
N ASN A 223 43.25 32.54 41.07
CA ASN A 223 44.08 31.56 41.76
C ASN A 223 44.73 30.56 40.81
N GLU A 224 44.53 30.70 39.50
CA GLU A 224 44.96 29.78 38.45
C GLU A 224 44.67 28.32 38.81
N HIS A 225 43.50 28.08 39.40
CA HIS A 225 43.22 26.86 40.15
C HIS A 225 43.32 25.61 39.26
N ARG A 226 42.67 25.62 38.09
CA ARG A 226 42.77 24.52 37.12
C ARG A 226 44.14 24.38 36.47
N VAL A 227 44.90 25.46 36.33
CA VAL A 227 46.27 25.41 35.79
C VAL A 227 47.19 24.66 36.74
N ARG A 228 47.08 24.93 38.06
CA ARG A 228 47.85 24.23 39.08
C ARG A 228 47.43 22.76 39.22
N ILE A 229 46.12 22.48 39.21
CA ILE A 229 45.62 21.10 39.19
C ILE A 229 46.12 20.36 37.96
N LYS A 230 46.01 20.95 36.76
CA LYS A 230 46.50 20.35 35.52
C LYS A 230 47.97 19.97 35.62
N LYS A 231 48.82 20.90 36.09
CA LYS A 231 50.26 20.64 36.24
C LYS A 231 50.55 19.49 37.21
N PHE A 232 49.85 19.46 38.33
CA PHE A 232 49.97 18.36 39.30
C PHE A 232 49.56 17.00 38.72
N LEU A 233 48.46 16.97 37.96
CA LEU A 233 48.01 15.77 37.27
C LEU A 233 49.04 15.31 36.21
N GLU A 234 49.64 16.24 35.46
CA GLU A 234 50.69 15.97 34.48
C GLU A 234 51.93 15.34 35.13
N ASP A 235 52.41 15.93 36.23
CA ASP A 235 53.61 15.45 36.94
C ASP A 235 53.39 14.03 37.50
N LEU A 236 52.25 13.76 38.13
CA LEU A 236 51.92 12.43 38.67
C LEU A 236 51.65 11.39 37.58
N ALA A 237 51.00 11.77 36.48
CA ALA A 237 50.79 10.87 35.35
C ALA A 237 52.13 10.49 34.70
N ALA A 238 53.05 11.44 34.58
CA ALA A 238 54.41 11.19 34.10
C ALA A 238 55.20 10.27 35.05
N GLU A 239 55.13 10.50 36.37
CA GLU A 239 55.79 9.63 37.37
C GLU A 239 55.29 8.18 37.29
N LYS A 240 53.97 8.00 37.10
CA LYS A 240 53.35 6.67 36.98
C LYS A 240 53.37 6.10 35.55
N ASN A 241 54.04 6.78 34.62
CA ASN A 241 54.19 6.40 33.21
C ASN A 241 52.84 6.11 32.51
N ILE A 242 51.85 6.97 32.74
CA ILE A 242 50.52 6.90 32.13
C ILE A 242 50.51 7.77 30.87
N GLU A 243 50.24 7.17 29.71
CA GLU A 243 50.23 7.88 28.41
C GLU A 243 48.94 8.67 28.18
N VAL A 244 48.77 9.78 28.89
CA VAL A 244 47.64 10.72 28.73
C VAL A 244 48.07 12.17 28.54
N GLU A 245 47.16 12.97 28.00
CA GLU A 245 47.27 14.41 27.86
C GLU A 245 46.16 15.09 28.68
N PHE A 246 46.47 16.26 29.22
CA PHE A 246 45.56 17.05 30.04
C PHE A 246 45.27 18.38 29.34
N SER A 247 44.01 18.78 29.27
CA SER A 247 43.59 20.06 28.71
C SER A 247 42.56 20.72 29.61
N ILE A 248 42.63 22.05 29.75
CA ILE A 248 41.64 22.77 30.56
C ILE A 248 40.37 22.94 29.72
N GLY A 249 39.29 22.26 30.15
CA GLY A 249 38.00 22.27 29.48
C GLY A 249 37.03 23.28 30.09
N GLY A 250 36.31 24.03 29.26
CA GLY A 250 35.21 24.92 29.69
C GLY A 250 35.57 25.88 30.83
N LYS A 251 34.62 26.10 31.74
CA LYS A 251 34.76 27.02 32.89
C LYS A 251 35.13 26.32 34.21
N SER A 252 35.03 24.99 34.29
CA SER A 252 35.20 24.24 35.55
C SER A 252 35.76 22.83 35.39
N SER A 253 36.31 22.46 34.23
CA SER A 253 36.77 21.08 34.00
C SER A 253 38.21 21.00 33.48
N ILE A 254 38.79 19.81 33.60
CA ILE A 254 40.06 19.41 32.99
C ILE A 254 39.81 18.08 32.28
N ASP A 255 39.96 18.07 30.97
CA ASP A 255 39.76 16.89 30.13
C ASP A 255 41.06 16.11 30.01
N ILE A 256 40.96 14.79 30.16
CA ILE A 256 42.07 13.84 30.15
C ILE A 256 41.84 12.86 28.99
N THR A 257 42.75 12.90 28.02
CA THR A 257 42.64 12.16 26.78
C THR A 257 43.86 11.26 26.57
N PRO A 258 43.78 10.21 25.75
CA PRO A 258 44.95 9.40 25.47
C PRO A 258 46.01 10.23 24.73
N LYS A 259 47.28 10.07 25.11
CA LYS A 259 48.39 10.83 24.53
C LYS A 259 48.61 10.44 23.06
N GLY A 260 48.85 11.44 22.21
CA GLY A 260 49.12 11.24 20.78
C GLY A 260 47.89 11.00 19.89
N ILE A 261 46.66 11.15 20.41
CA ILE A 261 45.43 11.05 19.62
C ILE A 261 45.02 12.42 19.07
N ASN A 262 45.57 12.76 17.91
CA ASN A 262 45.33 14.00 17.18
C ASN A 262 44.49 13.77 15.91
N LYS A 263 44.19 14.81 15.12
CA LYS A 263 43.40 14.64 13.89
C LYS A 263 44.08 13.75 12.84
N GLY A 264 45.40 13.59 12.89
CA GLY A 264 46.12 12.58 12.09
C GLY A 264 45.68 11.15 12.42
N PHE A 265 45.31 10.86 13.68
CA PHE A 265 44.69 9.58 14.05
C PHE A 265 43.32 9.40 13.37
N GLY A 266 42.53 10.47 13.25
CA GLY A 266 41.27 10.44 12.49
C GLY A 266 41.46 10.04 11.03
N VAL A 267 42.55 10.49 10.39
CA VAL A 267 42.94 10.06 9.05
C VAL A 267 43.31 8.57 9.03
N ASP A 268 44.07 8.09 10.03
CA ASP A 268 44.38 6.65 10.16
C ASP A 268 43.11 5.80 10.29
N ILE A 269 42.05 6.32 10.92
CA ILE A 269 40.75 5.64 10.97
C ILE A 269 40.07 5.63 9.60
N LEU A 270 40.10 6.75 8.86
CA LEU A 270 39.58 6.77 7.48
C LEU A 270 40.28 5.73 6.59
N GLU A 271 41.60 5.60 6.69
CA GLU A 271 42.37 4.59 5.96
C GLU A 271 42.05 3.16 6.43
N ASN A 272 42.31 2.86 7.71
CA ASN A 272 42.29 1.49 8.21
C ASN A 272 40.88 0.91 8.38
N LYS A 273 39.89 1.76 8.68
CA LYS A 273 38.51 1.32 8.94
C LYS A 273 37.60 1.48 7.73
N PHE A 274 37.76 2.55 6.95
CA PHE A 274 36.89 2.88 5.83
C PHE A 274 37.53 2.65 4.46
N GLY A 275 38.81 2.26 4.39
CA GLY A 275 39.51 1.96 3.14
C GLY A 275 39.78 3.19 2.28
N ILE A 276 39.74 4.39 2.88
CA ILE A 276 39.94 5.66 2.18
C ILE A 276 41.42 5.99 2.19
N GLU A 277 42.13 5.73 1.09
CA GLU A 277 43.56 6.04 0.98
C GLU A 277 43.84 7.53 1.22
N ALA A 278 44.85 7.86 2.04
CA ALA A 278 45.18 9.25 2.39
C ALA A 278 45.36 10.14 1.15
N LYS A 279 46.03 9.64 0.10
CA LYS A 279 46.27 10.37 -1.16
C LYS A 279 45.00 10.87 -1.85
N ASN A 280 43.83 10.32 -1.52
CA ASN A 280 42.52 10.70 -2.08
C ASN A 280 41.76 11.70 -1.19
N ILE A 281 42.30 12.06 -0.02
CA ILE A 281 41.69 13.00 0.92
C ILE A 281 42.05 14.43 0.54
N ILE A 282 41.01 15.26 0.43
CA ILE A 282 41.12 16.72 0.45
C ILE A 282 40.67 17.18 1.83
N PHE A 283 41.61 17.68 2.63
CA PHE A 283 41.32 18.18 3.96
C PHE A 283 41.13 19.70 3.97
N ILE A 284 40.09 20.20 4.62
CA ILE A 284 39.83 21.63 4.80
C ILE A 284 39.76 21.92 6.31
N GLY A 285 40.57 22.86 6.78
CA GLY A 285 40.67 23.24 8.20
C GLY A 285 41.30 24.63 8.39
N ASP A 286 41.23 25.18 9.59
CA ASP A 286 41.77 26.52 9.93
C ASP A 286 43.03 26.46 10.81
N GLY A 287 43.28 25.34 11.47
CA GLY A 287 44.30 25.21 12.52
C GLY A 287 45.69 24.79 12.04
N PHE A 288 46.26 25.52 11.07
CA PHE A 288 47.59 25.21 10.48
C PHE A 288 48.76 26.05 11.03
N ALA A 289 48.51 26.92 12.02
CA ALA A 289 49.56 27.65 12.72
C ALA A 289 50.46 26.70 13.54
N LYS A 290 51.57 27.22 14.11
CA LYS A 290 52.46 26.47 15.01
C LYS A 290 51.66 25.83 16.14
N ASP A 291 51.81 24.52 16.30
CA ASP A 291 51.06 23.67 17.26
C ASP A 291 49.54 23.63 17.03
N GLY A 292 49.08 23.99 15.82
CA GLY A 292 47.68 23.92 15.42
C GLY A 292 47.13 22.49 15.34
N ASN A 293 45.83 22.33 15.57
CA ASN A 293 45.16 21.03 15.65
C ASN A 293 45.01 20.31 14.28
N ASP A 294 45.16 21.02 13.16
CA ASP A 294 45.09 20.48 11.81
C ASP A 294 46.45 20.13 11.22
N VAL A 295 47.55 20.66 11.78
CA VAL A 295 48.93 20.33 11.39
C VAL A 295 49.15 18.81 11.32
N PRO A 296 48.70 17.99 12.30
CA PRO A 296 48.87 16.53 12.23
C PRO A 296 48.21 15.86 11.02
N VAL A 297 47.19 16.47 10.41
CA VAL A 297 46.55 15.96 9.19
C VAL A 297 47.47 16.17 7.99
N ALA A 298 48.07 17.35 7.83
CA ALA A 298 49.01 17.64 6.75
C ALA A 298 50.40 16.99 6.92
N LEU A 299 50.71 16.50 8.12
CA LEU A 299 51.85 15.60 8.36
C LEU A 299 51.56 14.16 7.89
N LYS A 300 50.32 13.82 7.55
CA LYS A 300 50.00 12.57 6.83
C LYS A 300 50.20 12.80 5.33
N ALA A 301 50.51 11.74 4.59
CA ALA A 301 50.67 11.78 3.13
C ALA A 301 49.30 11.81 2.42
N ILE A 302 48.48 12.81 2.76
CA ILE A 302 47.17 13.04 2.13
C ILE A 302 47.32 13.66 0.74
N GLY A 303 46.22 13.78 -0.02
CA GLY A 303 46.21 14.42 -1.34
C GLY A 303 46.71 15.86 -1.27
N PHE A 304 45.94 16.74 -0.64
CA PHE A 304 46.37 18.08 -0.22
C PHE A 304 45.43 18.65 0.85
N ALA A 305 45.88 19.69 1.55
CA ALA A 305 45.10 20.41 2.55
C ALA A 305 44.84 21.86 2.14
N ILE A 306 43.74 22.42 2.63
CA ILE A 306 43.36 23.82 2.45
C ILE A 306 43.27 24.46 3.82
N ASN A 307 44.11 25.46 4.06
CA ASN A 307 44.06 26.30 5.23
C ASN A 307 43.08 27.47 5.00
N VAL A 308 42.00 27.50 5.78
CA VAL A 308 41.04 28.61 5.82
C VAL A 308 41.20 29.49 7.06
N GLY A 309 42.29 29.32 7.81
CA GLY A 309 42.60 30.07 9.02
C GLY A 309 43.69 31.11 8.83
N ASP A 310 44.44 31.36 9.89
CA ASP A 310 45.58 32.28 9.90
C ASP A 310 46.77 31.75 9.08
N GLU A 311 47.71 32.64 8.74
CA GLU A 311 48.84 32.30 7.87
C GLU A 311 49.63 31.09 8.40
N ILE A 312 49.98 30.21 7.47
CA ILE A 312 50.77 29.00 7.73
C ILE A 312 52.15 29.41 8.26
N ASP A 313 52.61 28.77 9.34
CA ASP A 313 53.97 28.96 9.83
C ASP A 313 54.97 28.31 8.86
N GLY A 314 55.71 29.13 8.11
CA GLY A 314 56.71 28.69 7.13
C GLY A 314 57.91 27.93 7.71
N SER A 315 58.00 27.78 9.05
CA SER A 315 58.98 26.89 9.69
C SER A 315 58.54 25.42 9.75
N ILE A 316 57.28 25.11 9.42
CA ILE A 316 56.73 23.75 9.43
C ILE A 316 56.91 23.10 8.06
N VAL A 317 57.48 21.91 8.03
CA VAL A 317 57.60 21.08 6.82
C VAL A 317 56.45 20.06 6.82
N PHE A 318 55.51 20.22 5.89
CA PHE A 318 54.37 19.31 5.72
C PHE A 318 54.71 18.16 4.75
N ASN A 319 54.09 17.00 4.96
CA ASN A 319 54.18 15.87 4.02
C ASN A 319 53.17 16.00 2.87
N ALA A 320 52.08 16.74 3.09
CA ALA A 320 51.11 17.12 2.07
C ALA A 320 51.35 18.55 1.58
N VAL A 321 50.84 18.86 0.38
CA VAL A 321 50.76 20.25 -0.09
C VAL A 321 49.64 20.95 0.68
N VAL A 322 49.93 22.14 1.25
CA VAL A 322 48.96 22.95 2.00
C VAL A 322 48.76 24.27 1.29
N MET A 323 47.53 24.57 0.88
CA MET A 323 47.17 25.81 0.21
C MET A 323 46.49 26.78 1.15
N GLN A 324 46.89 28.05 1.10
CA GLN A 324 46.26 29.13 1.86
C GLN A 324 45.06 29.70 1.10
N SER A 325 43.90 29.76 1.76
CA SER A 325 42.72 30.49 1.25
C SER A 325 42.85 32.00 1.50
N GLU A 326 42.38 32.81 0.55
CA GLU A 326 42.27 34.27 0.70
C GLU A 326 41.15 34.66 1.65
N ILE A 327 40.02 33.95 1.59
CA ILE A 327 38.90 34.12 2.52
C ILE A 327 39.07 33.15 3.68
N LYS A 328 38.94 33.66 4.91
CA LYS A 328 39.04 32.87 6.13
C LYS A 328 37.69 32.32 6.60
N GLY A 329 37.74 31.29 7.42
CA GLY A 329 36.59 30.75 8.12
C GLY A 329 35.61 29.97 7.25
N PRO A 330 34.34 29.83 7.69
CA PRO A 330 33.29 29.08 7.00
C PRO A 330 33.03 29.48 5.55
N GLN A 331 33.19 30.76 5.23
CA GLN A 331 33.01 31.24 3.87
C GLN A 331 34.18 30.85 2.96
N GLY A 332 35.41 30.86 3.50
CA GLY A 332 36.61 30.40 2.79
C GLY A 332 36.54 28.92 2.45
N ALA A 333 36.08 28.10 3.40
CA ALA A 333 35.87 26.67 3.18
C ALA A 333 34.91 26.42 2.00
N ARG A 334 33.81 27.17 1.93
CA ARG A 334 32.86 27.07 0.80
C ARG A 334 33.50 27.46 -0.52
N GLU A 335 34.13 28.62 -0.59
CA GLU A 335 34.69 29.12 -1.84
C GLU A 335 35.74 28.17 -2.41
N MET A 336 36.68 27.73 -1.57
CA MET A 336 37.74 26.81 -1.99
C MET A 336 37.17 25.45 -2.42
N THR A 337 36.16 24.96 -1.71
CA THR A 337 35.47 23.73 -2.10
C THR A 337 34.71 23.89 -3.42
N GLU A 338 34.02 25.01 -3.65
CA GLU A 338 33.34 25.30 -4.91
C GLU A 338 34.33 25.46 -6.08
N ARG A 339 35.50 26.06 -5.85
CA ARG A 339 36.60 26.10 -6.83
C ARG A 339 37.08 24.71 -7.19
N ILE A 340 37.33 23.85 -6.20
CA ILE A 340 37.74 22.46 -6.44
C ILE A 340 36.66 21.69 -7.17
N LEU A 341 35.39 21.83 -6.78
CA LEU A 341 34.27 21.22 -7.50
C LEU A 341 34.24 21.65 -8.96
N LYS A 342 34.42 22.94 -9.24
CA LYS A 342 34.49 23.47 -10.60
C LYS A 342 35.66 22.87 -11.38
N ILE A 343 36.83 22.69 -10.76
CA ILE A 343 37.99 22.04 -11.39
C ILE A 343 37.71 20.57 -11.67
N ILE A 344 37.11 19.83 -10.72
CA ILE A 344 36.71 18.43 -10.90
C ILE A 344 35.65 18.32 -12.01
N GLU A 345 34.68 19.22 -12.04
CA GLU A 345 33.65 19.30 -13.08
C GLU A 345 34.26 19.64 -14.44
N ASN A 346 35.19 20.59 -14.50
CA ASN A 346 35.92 20.95 -15.72
C ASN A 346 36.85 19.82 -16.18
N LYS A 347 37.47 19.04 -15.27
CA LYS A 347 38.16 17.80 -15.62
C LYS A 347 37.21 16.71 -16.08
N LYS A 348 35.97 16.66 -15.61
CA LYS A 348 34.96 15.77 -16.24
C LYS A 348 34.60 16.23 -17.65
N ILE A 349 34.82 17.51 -17.99
CA ILE A 349 34.60 18.10 -19.32
C ILE A 349 35.84 17.96 -20.23
N GLU A 350 37.07 18.03 -19.70
CA GLU A 350 38.34 18.01 -20.47
C GLU A 350 39.21 16.76 -20.26
N GLY A 351 38.98 15.98 -19.21
CA GLY A 351 39.86 14.91 -18.72
C GLY A 351 39.12 13.71 -18.16
N SER A 352 37.98 13.33 -18.74
CA SER A 352 37.45 11.99 -18.53
C SER A 352 38.29 10.99 -19.34
N SER A 353 39.42 10.55 -18.78
CA SER A 353 39.97 9.24 -19.14
C SER A 353 39.10 8.15 -18.50
N SER A 354 37.82 8.12 -18.91
CA SER A 354 37.13 6.85 -19.10
C SER A 354 37.71 6.24 -20.38
N PRO A 355 37.87 4.92 -20.47
CA PRO A 355 38.55 4.30 -21.60
C PRO A 355 37.87 4.74 -22.90
N MET A 356 38.60 5.53 -23.71
CA MET A 356 38.20 5.87 -25.06
C MET A 356 38.09 4.57 -25.86
N ASN A 357 36.95 4.32 -26.48
CA ASN A 357 36.94 3.54 -27.71
C ASN A 357 37.19 4.51 -28.88
N GLU A 358 37.56 3.95 -30.03
CA GLU A 358 38.05 4.65 -31.24
C GLU A 358 37.08 5.72 -31.81
N ASN A 359 35.88 5.88 -31.25
CA ASN A 359 34.82 6.77 -31.72
C ASN A 359 34.39 7.87 -30.73
N GLY A 360 35.05 8.04 -29.56
CA GLY A 360 34.90 9.24 -28.73
C GLY A 360 33.58 9.41 -27.96
N VAL A 361 32.81 8.35 -27.69
CA VAL A 361 31.58 8.43 -26.89
C VAL A 361 31.88 8.13 -25.41
N THR A 362 31.63 9.10 -24.54
CA THR A 362 31.73 8.97 -23.08
C THR A 362 30.39 8.50 -22.49
N PHE A 363 30.40 7.43 -21.70
CA PHE A 363 29.21 6.94 -20.96
C PHE A 363 29.46 6.99 -19.46
N ASN A 364 28.50 7.56 -18.72
CA ASN A 364 28.60 7.72 -17.27
C ASN A 364 28.03 6.49 -16.56
N ILE A 365 28.83 5.87 -15.69
CA ILE A 365 28.46 4.73 -14.87
C ILE A 365 27.90 5.25 -13.55
N ASN A 366 26.61 5.58 -13.56
CA ASN A 366 25.86 5.92 -12.36
C ASN A 366 25.14 4.65 -11.87
N SER A 367 25.59 4.10 -10.75
CA SER A 367 24.90 3.03 -10.02
C SER A 367 24.43 3.60 -8.68
N PRO A 368 23.18 3.34 -8.25
CA PRO A 368 22.72 3.67 -6.91
C PRO A 368 23.38 2.79 -5.82
N TRP A 369 24.04 1.70 -6.25
CA TRP A 369 24.74 0.73 -5.42
C TRP A 369 26.26 0.86 -5.52
N PRO A 370 27.00 0.69 -4.41
CA PRO A 370 28.45 0.63 -4.45
C PRO A 370 28.91 -0.53 -5.33
N MET A 371 29.95 -0.29 -6.13
CA MET A 371 30.55 -1.26 -7.04
C MET A 371 31.99 -1.54 -6.64
N THR A 372 32.44 -2.79 -6.78
CA THR A 372 33.86 -3.12 -6.74
C THR A 372 34.55 -2.70 -8.05
N ASP A 373 35.87 -2.54 -8.04
CA ASP A 373 36.64 -2.23 -9.26
C ASP A 373 36.38 -3.26 -10.38
N GLU A 374 36.27 -4.55 -10.03
CA GLU A 374 35.93 -5.61 -10.99
C GLU A 374 34.54 -5.38 -11.62
N GLN A 375 33.54 -4.99 -10.81
CA GLN A 375 32.20 -4.70 -11.31
C GLN A 375 32.19 -3.45 -12.19
N VAL A 376 32.94 -2.41 -11.84
CA VAL A 376 33.10 -1.21 -12.66
C VAL A 376 33.68 -1.57 -14.03
N GLU A 377 34.73 -2.37 -14.09
CA GLU A 377 35.34 -2.82 -15.35
C GLU A 377 34.40 -3.67 -16.20
N LYS A 378 33.62 -4.57 -15.57
CA LYS A 378 32.57 -5.33 -16.28
C LYS A 378 31.50 -4.41 -16.86
N VAL A 379 31.02 -3.42 -16.10
CA VAL A 379 30.05 -2.44 -16.60
C VAL A 379 30.63 -1.63 -17.77
N LYS A 380 31.88 -1.17 -17.67
CA LYS A 380 32.57 -0.49 -18.78
C LYS A 380 32.62 -1.36 -20.03
N LEU A 381 32.97 -2.64 -19.89
CA LEU A 381 33.06 -3.58 -21.00
C LEU A 381 31.69 -3.79 -21.67
N ILE A 382 30.64 -4.01 -20.88
CA ILE A 382 29.26 -4.19 -21.36
C ILE A 382 28.79 -2.96 -22.16
N LEU A 383 28.96 -1.76 -21.59
CA LEU A 383 28.58 -0.51 -22.26
C LEU A 383 29.42 -0.26 -23.51
N THR A 384 30.74 -0.42 -23.45
CA THR A 384 31.63 -0.27 -24.61
C THR A 384 31.20 -1.20 -25.75
N THR A 385 30.85 -2.43 -25.42
CA THR A 385 30.39 -3.44 -26.38
C THR A 385 29.05 -3.04 -26.98
N SER A 386 28.11 -2.53 -26.18
CA SER A 386 26.83 -2.00 -26.65
C SER A 386 27.02 -0.91 -27.72
N TYR A 387 27.84 0.10 -27.43
CA TYR A 387 28.07 1.21 -28.36
C TYR A 387 28.79 0.76 -29.64
N LYS A 388 29.78 -0.15 -29.55
CA LYS A 388 30.45 -0.74 -30.72
C LYS A 388 29.46 -1.53 -31.58
N ASN A 389 28.63 -2.35 -30.95
CA ASN A 389 27.59 -3.11 -31.63
C ASN A 389 26.58 -2.20 -32.34
N MET A 390 26.20 -1.07 -31.73
CA MET A 390 25.31 -0.12 -32.38
C MET A 390 25.94 0.53 -33.62
N ALA A 391 27.23 0.87 -33.56
CA ALA A 391 27.97 1.39 -34.72
C ALA A 391 28.00 0.37 -35.87
N GLU A 392 28.25 -0.89 -35.54
CA GLU A 392 28.31 -1.98 -36.53
C GLU A 392 26.94 -2.30 -37.13
N ALA A 393 25.89 -2.33 -36.31
CA ALA A 393 24.50 -2.41 -36.75
C ALA A 393 24.17 -1.31 -37.77
N ALA A 394 24.53 -0.06 -37.48
CA ALA A 394 24.32 1.06 -38.38
C ALA A 394 25.12 0.91 -39.69
N ARG A 395 26.36 0.42 -39.63
CA ARG A 395 27.18 0.14 -40.82
C ARG A 395 26.48 -0.85 -41.75
N ILE A 396 26.03 -1.99 -41.20
CA ILE A 396 25.33 -3.04 -41.96
C ILE A 396 24.04 -2.51 -42.57
N LEU A 397 23.22 -1.78 -41.80
CA LEU A 397 21.97 -1.21 -42.31
C LEU A 397 22.19 -0.21 -43.45
N ARG A 398 23.27 0.58 -43.41
CA ARG A 398 23.65 1.47 -44.52
C ARG A 398 24.04 0.69 -45.77
N GLU A 399 24.80 -0.39 -45.62
CA GLU A 399 25.20 -1.27 -46.73
C GLU A 399 24.00 -1.96 -47.37
N GLU A 400 23.01 -2.34 -46.56
CA GLU A 400 21.77 -2.97 -47.02
C GLU A 400 20.70 -1.95 -47.45
N ASN A 401 20.95 -0.64 -47.30
CA ASN A 401 19.99 0.44 -47.53
C ASN A 401 18.65 0.20 -46.79
N ARG A 402 18.74 -0.29 -45.55
CA ARG A 402 17.61 -0.59 -44.66
C ARG A 402 17.53 0.45 -43.56
N LYS A 403 16.31 0.68 -43.07
CA LYS A 403 16.06 1.51 -41.90
C LYS A 403 15.25 0.72 -40.89
N VAL A 404 15.67 0.78 -39.63
CA VAL A 404 15.07 0.00 -38.54
C VAL A 404 14.68 0.95 -37.41
N LYS A 405 13.47 0.77 -36.87
CA LYS A 405 13.09 1.40 -35.60
C LYS A 405 13.15 0.37 -34.49
N VAL A 406 13.72 0.75 -33.35
CA VAL A 406 13.72 -0.04 -32.12
C VAL A 406 12.64 0.50 -31.19
N TRP A 407 11.59 -0.29 -30.95
CA TRP A 407 10.46 0.04 -30.09
C TRP A 407 10.62 -0.60 -28.72
N MET A 408 10.67 0.21 -27.67
CA MET A 408 10.73 -0.24 -26.29
C MET A 408 9.43 0.12 -25.57
N LEU A 409 8.68 -0.89 -25.13
CA LEU A 409 7.44 -0.75 -24.39
C LEU A 409 7.68 -0.96 -22.88
N PHE A 410 6.93 -0.27 -22.03
CA PHE A 410 6.85 -0.60 -20.60
C PHE A 410 5.44 -0.32 -20.07
N ALA A 411 4.94 -1.22 -19.23
CA ALA A 411 3.64 -1.09 -18.58
C ALA A 411 3.76 -0.19 -17.33
N ILE A 412 2.73 0.63 -17.08
CA ILE A 412 2.66 1.46 -15.88
C ILE A 412 1.35 1.25 -15.13
N TYR A 413 1.43 1.31 -13.79
CA TYR A 413 0.27 1.38 -12.90
C TYR A 413 0.66 2.04 -11.57
N LYS A 414 0.19 3.27 -11.33
CA LYS A 414 0.56 4.11 -10.17
C LYS A 414 2.08 4.27 -10.01
N GLU A 415 2.73 4.78 -11.05
CA GLU A 415 4.20 4.96 -11.10
C GLU A 415 4.60 6.44 -11.16
N THR A 416 3.70 7.35 -10.76
CA THR A 416 3.92 8.80 -10.81
C THR A 416 5.16 9.23 -10.02
N GLU A 417 5.38 8.63 -8.86
CA GLU A 417 6.56 8.89 -8.02
C GLU A 417 7.86 8.53 -8.75
N ARG A 418 7.94 7.36 -9.41
CA ARG A 418 9.15 6.94 -10.12
C ARG A 418 9.53 7.82 -11.30
N ILE A 419 8.54 8.23 -12.09
CA ILE A 419 8.81 9.04 -13.30
C ILE A 419 9.19 10.49 -12.95
N GLN A 420 8.81 10.96 -11.75
CA GLN A 420 9.16 12.28 -11.26
C GLN A 420 10.58 12.30 -10.68
N PRO A 421 11.23 13.47 -10.67
CA PRO A 421 12.56 13.61 -10.09
C PRO A 421 12.53 13.47 -8.57
N GLN A 422 13.67 13.08 -8.02
CA GLN A 422 13.84 13.01 -6.57
C GLN A 422 13.74 14.42 -5.96
N GLY A 423 13.03 14.55 -4.84
CA GLY A 423 12.90 15.79 -4.08
C GLY A 423 12.26 15.59 -2.72
N GLU A 424 12.10 16.66 -1.92
CA GLU A 424 11.54 16.59 -0.55
C GLU A 424 10.16 15.91 -0.48
N SER A 425 9.30 16.14 -1.46
CA SER A 425 7.96 15.54 -1.55
C SER A 425 7.93 14.17 -2.28
N ASN A 426 9.04 13.77 -2.91
CA ASN A 426 9.17 12.53 -3.65
C ASN A 426 10.58 11.93 -3.44
N PRO A 427 10.87 11.41 -2.23
CA PRO A 427 12.21 10.93 -1.88
C PRO A 427 12.62 9.67 -2.67
N HIS A 428 11.65 8.98 -3.28
CA HIS A 428 11.84 7.77 -4.09
C HIS A 428 11.79 8.05 -5.60
N GLY A 429 11.76 9.32 -6.02
CA GLY A 429 11.74 9.69 -7.43
C GLY A 429 13.03 9.31 -8.15
N GLU A 430 12.90 8.68 -9.32
CA GLU A 430 14.04 8.20 -10.11
C GLU A 430 14.30 9.04 -11.37
N ASP A 431 13.38 9.97 -11.68
CA ASP A 431 13.31 10.65 -12.97
C ASP A 431 13.38 9.67 -14.17
N ALA A 432 12.81 8.48 -13.98
CA ALA A 432 13.13 7.30 -14.79
C ALA A 432 12.92 7.52 -16.29
N LEU A 433 11.89 8.30 -16.64
CA LEU A 433 11.54 8.60 -18.03
C LEU A 433 12.60 9.48 -18.72
N ARG A 434 13.05 10.58 -18.08
CA ARG A 434 14.07 11.47 -18.65
C ARG A 434 15.44 10.79 -18.70
N VAL A 435 15.74 9.92 -17.73
CA VAL A 435 16.95 9.07 -17.73
C VAL A 435 16.95 8.12 -18.93
N LYS A 436 15.86 7.37 -19.15
CA LYS A 436 15.73 6.43 -20.28
C LYS A 436 15.81 7.14 -21.63
N ILE A 437 15.12 8.28 -21.79
CA ILE A 437 15.20 9.08 -23.03
C ILE A 437 16.63 9.58 -23.28
N GLY A 438 17.32 10.05 -22.24
CA GLY A 438 18.72 10.46 -22.35
C GLY A 438 19.65 9.32 -22.80
N GLN A 439 19.47 8.13 -22.23
CA GLN A 439 20.23 6.93 -22.62
C GLN A 439 19.97 6.51 -24.07
N LEU A 440 18.71 6.53 -24.52
CA LEU A 440 18.34 6.25 -25.91
C LEU A 440 18.94 7.27 -26.87
N GLU A 441 18.77 8.56 -26.59
CA GLU A 441 19.32 9.59 -27.47
C GLU A 441 20.84 9.51 -27.58
N ASN A 442 21.55 9.22 -26.48
CA ASN A 442 23.01 9.08 -26.49
C ASN A 442 23.50 7.97 -27.42
N ILE A 443 22.84 6.80 -27.44
CA ILE A 443 23.29 5.66 -28.26
C ILE A 443 22.78 5.73 -29.71
N PHE A 444 21.64 6.36 -29.98
CA PHE A 444 21.04 6.43 -31.32
C PHE A 444 21.38 7.71 -32.11
N ALA A 445 21.70 8.83 -31.45
CA ALA A 445 21.91 10.12 -32.12
C ALA A 445 22.89 10.08 -33.32
N PRO A 446 24.02 9.35 -33.27
CA PRO A 446 24.95 9.28 -34.41
C PRO A 446 24.43 8.51 -35.63
N TYR A 447 23.30 7.79 -35.51
CA TYR A 447 22.84 6.80 -36.49
C TYR A 447 21.41 7.05 -37.00
N LYS A 448 20.85 8.24 -36.76
CA LYS A 448 19.46 8.61 -37.13
C LYS A 448 19.13 8.48 -38.63
N ASP A 449 20.13 8.35 -39.48
CA ASP A 449 19.94 8.10 -40.91
C ASP A 449 19.40 6.69 -41.21
N VAL A 450 19.73 5.69 -40.38
CA VAL A 450 19.34 4.27 -40.53
C VAL A 450 18.70 3.63 -39.31
N LEU A 451 18.92 4.16 -38.11
CA LEU A 451 18.39 3.65 -36.85
C LEU A 451 17.65 4.76 -36.10
N ASP A 452 16.45 4.46 -35.64
CA ASP A 452 15.65 5.38 -34.82
C ASP A 452 14.99 4.60 -33.66
N TRP A 453 14.56 5.29 -32.61
CA TRP A 453 14.03 4.67 -31.40
C TRP A 453 12.63 5.16 -31.07
N ARG A 454 11.81 4.29 -30.49
CA ARG A 454 10.49 4.63 -29.96
C ARG A 454 10.40 4.12 -28.52
N LEU A 455 10.00 4.99 -27.60
CA LEU A 455 9.74 4.64 -26.20
C LEU A 455 8.25 4.80 -25.94
N VAL A 456 7.59 3.70 -25.59
CA VAL A 456 6.13 3.64 -25.42
C VAL A 456 5.80 3.27 -23.98
N MET A 457 5.09 4.15 -23.32
CA MET A 457 4.48 3.92 -22.02
C MET A 457 3.07 3.38 -22.24
N VAL A 458 2.75 2.21 -21.71
CA VAL A 458 1.39 1.64 -21.80
C VAL A 458 0.68 1.88 -20.46
N ASP A 459 -0.24 2.84 -20.46
CA ASP A 459 -1.00 3.30 -19.30
C ASP A 459 -2.21 2.40 -19.04
N ASN A 460 -2.13 1.59 -17.99
CA ASN A 460 -3.20 0.69 -17.55
C ASN A 460 -4.28 1.41 -16.73
N ARG A 461 -4.70 2.59 -17.19
CA ARG A 461 -5.65 3.50 -16.53
C ARG A 461 -5.23 3.85 -15.10
N CYS A 462 -3.99 4.29 -14.98
CA CYS A 462 -3.42 4.82 -13.76
C CYS A 462 -4.38 5.81 -13.09
N PRO A 463 -4.90 5.54 -11.88
CA PRO A 463 -5.86 6.44 -11.22
C PRO A 463 -5.21 7.77 -10.80
N ASP A 464 -3.89 7.78 -10.63
CA ASP A 464 -3.06 8.96 -10.40
C ASP A 464 -2.65 9.68 -11.70
N ASN A 465 -3.17 9.24 -12.86
CA ASN A 465 -2.91 9.80 -14.19
C ASN A 465 -1.42 9.84 -14.58
N THR A 466 -0.62 8.85 -14.18
CA THR A 466 0.82 8.76 -14.50
C THR A 466 1.13 9.05 -15.97
N GLY A 467 0.37 8.49 -16.93
CA GLY A 467 0.61 8.73 -18.36
C GLY A 467 0.41 10.19 -18.78
N LYS A 468 -0.57 10.88 -18.20
CA LYS A 468 -0.74 12.32 -18.43
C LYS A 468 0.41 13.12 -17.81
N VAL A 469 0.79 12.79 -16.58
CA VAL A 469 1.93 13.44 -15.89
C VAL A 469 3.21 13.31 -16.72
N ALA A 470 3.45 12.13 -17.32
CA ALA A 470 4.59 11.91 -18.19
C ALA A 470 4.60 12.84 -19.42
N ILE A 471 3.46 12.98 -20.11
CA ILE A 471 3.33 13.88 -21.27
C ILE A 471 3.56 15.33 -20.84
N ASP A 472 2.89 15.78 -19.77
CA ASP A 472 2.96 17.15 -19.29
C ASP A 472 4.39 17.51 -18.87
N MET A 473 5.08 16.60 -18.18
CA MET A 473 6.46 16.78 -17.73
C MET A 473 7.44 16.92 -18.91
N LEU A 474 7.36 16.02 -19.90
CA LEU A 474 8.25 16.08 -21.06
C LEU A 474 7.92 17.26 -21.98
N SER A 475 6.66 17.64 -22.10
CA SER A 475 6.22 18.77 -22.93
C SER A 475 6.62 20.12 -22.31
N ALA A 476 6.66 20.21 -20.98
CA ALA A 476 7.08 21.42 -20.27
C ALA A 476 8.57 21.71 -20.45
N ASP A 477 9.43 20.69 -20.48
CA ASP A 477 10.87 20.83 -20.62
C ASP A 477 11.29 20.98 -22.10
N PRO A 478 11.86 22.13 -22.53
CA PRO A 478 12.29 22.34 -23.91
C PRO A 478 13.27 21.30 -24.43
N LYS A 479 14.06 20.67 -23.55
CA LYS A 479 15.01 19.61 -23.92
C LYS A 479 14.31 18.33 -24.39
N TYR A 480 13.12 18.04 -23.86
CA TYR A 480 12.42 16.77 -24.12
C TYR A 480 11.15 16.92 -24.97
N ARG A 481 10.60 18.13 -25.07
CA ARG A 481 9.36 18.42 -25.82
C ARG A 481 9.34 17.82 -27.23
N HIS A 482 10.45 17.96 -27.95
CA HIS A 482 10.54 17.48 -29.33
C HIS A 482 10.29 15.97 -29.45
N PHE A 483 10.66 15.15 -28.45
CA PHE A 483 10.44 13.70 -28.50
C PHE A 483 8.96 13.32 -28.39
N VAL A 484 8.14 14.16 -27.73
CA VAL A 484 6.68 13.98 -27.67
C VAL A 484 6.08 14.36 -29.03
N GLU A 485 6.48 15.51 -29.57
CA GLU A 485 5.97 16.05 -30.84
C GLU A 485 6.34 15.19 -32.06
N SER A 486 7.55 14.64 -32.08
CA SER A 486 8.02 13.73 -33.14
C SER A 486 7.43 12.32 -33.01
N GLY A 487 6.77 12.02 -31.89
CA GLY A 487 6.26 10.69 -31.56
C GLY A 487 7.35 9.68 -31.22
N ASN A 488 8.57 10.12 -30.88
CA ASN A 488 9.61 9.27 -30.31
C ASN A 488 9.20 8.71 -28.93
N PHE A 489 8.54 9.53 -28.10
CA PHE A 489 7.86 9.11 -26.88
C PHE A 489 6.35 9.09 -27.10
N ARG A 490 5.68 8.03 -26.65
CA ARG A 490 4.22 7.88 -26.74
C ARG A 490 3.63 7.28 -25.48
N VAL A 491 2.39 7.66 -25.20
CA VAL A 491 1.56 7.00 -24.18
C VAL A 491 0.39 6.32 -24.86
N VAL A 492 0.25 5.01 -24.67
CA VAL A 492 -0.91 4.22 -25.09
C VAL A 492 -1.74 3.93 -23.85
N ARG A 493 -2.90 4.56 -23.72
CA ARG A 493 -3.79 4.34 -22.58
C ARG A 493 -4.78 3.22 -22.91
N VAL A 494 -4.90 2.24 -22.00
CA VAL A 494 -5.90 1.18 -22.09
C VAL A 494 -7.30 1.79 -22.14
N ALA A 495 -8.09 1.39 -23.14
CA ALA A 495 -9.41 1.96 -23.40
C ALA A 495 -10.36 1.91 -22.19
N GLU A 496 -11.23 2.91 -22.07
CA GLU A 496 -12.30 2.92 -21.08
C GLU A 496 -13.26 1.73 -21.35
N GLY A 497 -13.55 0.94 -20.31
CA GLY A 497 -14.33 -0.31 -20.42
C GLY A 497 -13.54 -1.58 -20.73
N ALA A 498 -12.27 -1.52 -21.15
CA ALA A 498 -11.38 -2.69 -21.11
C ALA A 498 -11.07 -3.07 -19.65
N LEU A 499 -10.50 -4.25 -19.40
CA LEU A 499 -10.09 -4.62 -18.04
C LEU A 499 -8.77 -4.02 -17.64
N VAL A 500 -8.61 -3.79 -16.33
CA VAL A 500 -7.32 -3.50 -15.74
C VAL A 500 -6.55 -4.82 -15.75
N MET A 501 -5.42 -4.84 -16.45
CA MET A 501 -4.62 -6.06 -16.65
C MET A 501 -3.34 -5.96 -15.83
N GLN A 502 -2.75 -7.09 -15.45
CA GLN A 502 -1.40 -7.05 -14.89
C GLN A 502 -0.37 -6.76 -16.00
N LYS A 503 0.92 -6.76 -15.64
CA LYS A 503 2.03 -6.33 -16.50
C LYS A 503 2.01 -6.98 -17.89
N GLY A 504 1.88 -8.31 -17.98
CA GLY A 504 1.85 -9.03 -19.24
C GLY A 504 0.70 -8.61 -20.15
N GLY A 505 -0.50 -8.44 -19.59
CA GLY A 505 -1.68 -8.04 -20.38
C GLY A 505 -1.65 -6.58 -20.81
N THR A 506 -1.08 -5.70 -19.98
CA THR A 506 -0.87 -4.30 -20.33
C THR A 506 0.08 -4.19 -21.52
N LEU A 507 1.21 -4.90 -21.51
CA LEU A 507 2.14 -4.93 -22.63
C LEU A 507 1.49 -5.53 -23.90
N LEU A 508 0.76 -6.63 -23.76
CA LEU A 508 0.06 -7.27 -24.88
C LEU A 508 -0.97 -6.33 -25.53
N TYR A 509 -1.70 -5.55 -24.73
CA TYR A 509 -2.60 -4.51 -25.22
C TYR A 509 -1.84 -3.45 -26.02
N GLY A 510 -0.74 -2.93 -25.47
CA GLY A 510 0.10 -1.94 -26.16
C GLY A 510 0.64 -2.45 -27.50
N LEU A 511 1.09 -3.71 -27.55
CA LEU A 511 1.54 -4.36 -28.80
C LEU A 511 0.41 -4.47 -29.83
N LYS A 512 -0.82 -4.80 -29.39
CA LYS A 512 -1.98 -4.92 -30.27
C LYS A 512 -2.42 -3.58 -30.83
N GLU A 513 -2.48 -2.54 -30.00
CA GLU A 513 -2.85 -1.18 -30.43
C GLU A 513 -1.82 -0.60 -31.41
N LEU A 514 -0.53 -0.90 -31.23
CA LEU A 514 0.55 -0.39 -32.08
C LEU A 514 0.84 -1.27 -33.30
N LEU A 515 0.12 -2.37 -33.50
CA LEU A 515 0.44 -3.34 -34.55
C LEU A 515 0.48 -2.72 -35.96
N SER A 516 -0.38 -1.74 -36.24
CA SER A 516 -0.42 -1.01 -37.52
C SER A 516 0.73 -0.01 -37.69
N ASP A 517 1.40 0.37 -36.61
CA ASP A 517 2.47 1.39 -36.63
C ASP A 517 3.85 0.78 -36.88
N PHE A 518 3.99 -0.53 -36.64
CA PHE A 518 5.23 -1.26 -36.85
C PHE A 518 5.48 -1.52 -38.33
N SER A 519 6.75 -1.41 -38.72
CA SER A 519 7.24 -1.86 -40.03
C SER A 519 7.85 -3.27 -39.91
N ASN A 520 7.91 -4.03 -41.01
CA ASN A 520 8.41 -5.41 -40.98
C ASN A 520 9.86 -5.55 -40.48
N ASP A 521 10.70 -4.53 -40.72
CA ASP A 521 12.09 -4.47 -40.25
C ASP A 521 12.24 -3.93 -38.82
N ASP A 522 11.15 -3.51 -38.17
CA ASP A 522 11.22 -2.95 -36.82
C ASP A 522 11.50 -4.04 -35.78
N LEU A 523 12.26 -3.65 -34.76
CA LEU A 523 12.54 -4.48 -33.59
C LEU A 523 11.70 -3.99 -32.42
N ILE A 524 10.98 -4.90 -31.77
CA ILE A 524 10.01 -4.56 -30.72
C ILE A 524 10.37 -5.30 -29.44
N GLY A 525 10.46 -4.58 -28.34
CA GLY A 525 10.91 -5.08 -27.06
C GLY A 525 10.19 -4.41 -25.91
N TYR A 526 10.53 -4.85 -24.71
CA TYR A 526 10.00 -4.25 -23.49
C TYR A 526 11.06 -4.12 -22.41
N THR A 527 10.79 -3.21 -21.49
CA THR A 527 11.60 -2.92 -20.31
C THR A 527 10.70 -2.58 -19.12
N ASP A 528 11.30 -2.44 -17.95
CA ASP A 528 10.61 -1.99 -16.74
C ASP A 528 10.57 -0.47 -16.68
N CYS A 529 9.61 0.08 -15.93
CA CYS A 529 9.41 1.53 -15.82
C CYS A 529 10.56 2.22 -15.08
N ASP A 530 11.19 1.50 -14.15
CA ASP A 530 12.30 1.96 -13.30
C ASP A 530 13.62 2.14 -14.07
N THR A 531 14.62 2.66 -13.38
CA THR A 531 15.99 2.83 -13.90
C THR A 531 16.84 1.56 -13.84
N THR A 532 16.24 0.40 -13.55
CA THR A 532 16.97 -0.83 -13.25
C THR A 532 17.73 -1.39 -14.43
N VAL A 533 17.10 -1.36 -15.60
CA VAL A 533 17.78 -1.67 -16.86
C VAL A 533 18.10 -0.36 -17.58
N ARG A 534 19.38 -0.16 -17.87
CA ARG A 534 19.84 0.95 -18.69
C ARG A 534 19.62 0.67 -20.18
N LEU A 535 19.01 1.61 -20.89
CA LEU A 535 18.69 1.48 -22.32
C LEU A 535 19.87 1.80 -23.25
N ASP A 536 20.96 2.35 -22.73
CA ASP A 536 22.22 2.48 -23.48
C ASP A 536 22.97 1.13 -23.64
N GLN A 537 22.39 0.04 -23.16
CA GLN A 537 22.80 -1.34 -23.44
C GLN A 537 22.09 -1.95 -24.66
N LEU A 538 21.18 -1.22 -25.33
CA LEU A 538 20.38 -1.75 -26.43
C LEU A 538 21.19 -2.21 -27.65
N GLY A 539 22.42 -1.71 -27.83
CA GLY A 539 23.31 -2.20 -28.88
C GLY A 539 23.63 -3.69 -28.71
N LEU A 540 23.60 -4.22 -27.49
CA LEU A 540 23.79 -5.64 -27.21
C LEU A 540 22.65 -6.52 -27.75
N LEU A 541 21.42 -5.99 -27.88
CA LEU A 541 20.25 -6.71 -28.38
C LEU A 541 19.98 -6.39 -29.86
N THR A 542 20.20 -5.14 -30.26
CA THR A 542 19.91 -4.63 -31.59
C THR A 542 20.81 -5.26 -32.64
N TYR A 543 22.13 -5.27 -32.41
CA TYR A 543 23.10 -5.79 -33.38
C TYR A 543 22.88 -7.28 -33.69
N PRO A 544 22.75 -8.19 -32.70
CA PRO A 544 22.50 -9.59 -33.01
C PRO A 544 21.23 -9.84 -33.81
N LEU A 545 20.16 -9.06 -33.61
CA LEU A 545 18.92 -9.21 -34.37
C LEU A 545 19.00 -8.63 -35.79
N ILE A 546 19.85 -7.63 -36.02
CA ILE A 546 20.12 -7.12 -37.37
C ILE A 546 20.85 -8.16 -38.21
N ILE A 547 21.84 -8.86 -37.63
CA ILE A 547 22.61 -9.89 -38.34
C ILE A 547 21.95 -11.28 -38.33
N ASN A 548 21.02 -11.52 -37.40
CA ASN A 548 20.28 -12.78 -37.28
C ASN A 548 18.77 -12.50 -37.28
N ASN A 549 18.14 -12.73 -38.44
CA ASN A 549 16.71 -12.52 -38.62
C ASN A 549 15.83 -13.61 -37.94
N GLU A 550 16.44 -14.67 -37.40
CA GLU A 550 15.76 -15.82 -36.76
C GLU A 550 15.94 -15.84 -35.23
N GLY A 551 16.48 -14.77 -34.64
CA GLY A 551 16.77 -14.67 -33.22
C GLY A 551 15.70 -13.94 -32.38
N VAL A 552 15.75 -14.17 -31.07
CA VAL A 552 15.26 -13.30 -30.00
C VAL A 552 16.46 -12.89 -29.17
N ALA A 553 16.67 -11.59 -28.97
CA ALA A 553 17.79 -11.11 -28.16
C ALA A 553 17.30 -10.68 -26.77
N MET A 554 18.01 -11.09 -25.74
CA MET A 554 17.63 -10.86 -24.35
C MET A 554 18.84 -10.63 -23.44
N GLY A 555 18.66 -9.74 -22.46
CA GLY A 555 19.61 -9.59 -21.37
C GLY A 555 19.55 -10.77 -20.40
N THR A 556 20.67 -11.11 -19.78
CA THR A 556 20.74 -12.10 -18.69
C THR A 556 21.56 -11.59 -17.52
N ARG A 557 21.04 -11.80 -16.31
CA ARG A 557 21.76 -11.57 -15.05
C ARG A 557 22.50 -12.81 -14.56
N ALA A 558 22.22 -13.97 -15.17
CA ALA A 558 22.62 -15.28 -14.67
C ALA A 558 23.99 -15.76 -15.20
N THR A 559 24.89 -14.83 -15.55
CA THR A 559 26.25 -15.15 -16.00
C THR A 559 27.30 -14.38 -15.19
N SER A 560 28.53 -14.90 -15.13
CA SER A 560 29.65 -14.31 -14.40
C SER A 560 30.09 -12.94 -14.92
N GLU A 561 29.76 -12.66 -16.18
CA GLU A 561 30.07 -11.42 -16.89
C GLU A 561 29.03 -10.33 -16.64
N ALA A 562 27.81 -10.70 -16.21
CA ALA A 562 26.76 -9.75 -15.86
C ALA A 562 27.06 -9.06 -14.52
N VAL A 563 26.49 -7.87 -14.33
CA VAL A 563 26.59 -7.12 -13.08
C VAL A 563 25.18 -6.81 -12.58
N ALA A 564 24.73 -7.48 -11.53
CA ALA A 564 23.43 -7.24 -10.91
C ALA A 564 23.60 -6.74 -9.48
N LEU A 565 23.14 -5.51 -9.21
CA LEU A 565 23.28 -4.82 -7.93
C LEU A 565 21.92 -4.30 -7.44
N PRO A 566 21.56 -4.50 -6.16
CA PRO A 566 22.25 -5.39 -5.25
C PRO A 566 22.08 -6.83 -5.78
N GLY A 567 22.96 -7.73 -5.35
CA GLY A 567 22.69 -9.16 -5.59
C GLY A 567 21.34 -9.54 -4.98
N PRO A 568 20.73 -10.66 -5.40
CA PRO A 568 19.46 -11.11 -4.84
C PRO A 568 19.56 -11.23 -3.31
N THR A 569 18.54 -10.77 -2.60
CA THR A 569 18.39 -10.92 -1.15
C THR A 569 18.39 -12.40 -0.74
N GLU A 570 18.63 -12.70 0.54
CA GLU A 570 18.61 -14.09 1.03
C GLU A 570 17.23 -14.75 0.84
N GLU A 571 16.15 -13.99 0.95
CA GLU A 571 14.79 -14.45 0.66
C GLU A 571 14.59 -14.73 -0.83
N GLU A 572 15.15 -13.90 -1.72
CA GLU A 572 15.14 -14.11 -3.18
C GLU A 572 15.93 -15.34 -3.61
N LYS A 573 17.11 -15.53 -3.03
CA LYS A 573 17.92 -16.73 -3.25
C LYS A 573 17.15 -17.97 -2.80
N LYS A 574 16.54 -17.93 -1.61
CA LYS A 574 15.74 -19.03 -1.07
C LYS A 574 14.53 -19.34 -1.97
N ALA A 575 13.76 -18.33 -2.36
CA ALA A 575 12.62 -18.49 -3.27
C ALA A 575 13.07 -19.04 -4.64
N SER A 576 14.19 -18.56 -5.18
CA SER A 576 14.75 -19.06 -6.45
C SER A 576 15.15 -20.53 -6.35
N VAL A 577 15.75 -20.95 -5.24
CA VAL A 577 16.08 -22.36 -4.97
C VAL A 577 14.83 -23.22 -4.78
N GLU A 578 13.79 -22.69 -4.14
CA GLU A 578 12.51 -23.39 -3.93
C GLU A 578 11.71 -23.55 -5.24
N LEU A 579 11.76 -22.57 -6.14
CA LEU A 579 11.04 -22.57 -7.41
C LEU A 579 11.83 -23.22 -8.56
N LYS A 580 13.16 -23.35 -8.43
CA LYS A 580 14.03 -23.91 -9.47
C LYS A 580 13.56 -25.28 -9.99
N PRO A 581 13.19 -26.28 -9.17
CA PRO A 581 12.74 -27.58 -9.68
C PRO A 581 11.44 -27.50 -10.49
N ILE A 582 10.61 -26.51 -10.21
CA ILE A 582 9.34 -26.27 -10.93
C ILE A 582 9.64 -25.60 -12.26
N LYS A 583 10.49 -24.57 -12.26
CA LYS A 583 10.98 -23.95 -13.48
C LYS A 583 11.64 -25.00 -14.38
N GLU A 584 12.54 -25.82 -13.82
CA GLU A 584 13.17 -26.93 -14.54
C GLU A 584 12.10 -27.90 -15.03
N TYR A 585 11.19 -28.40 -14.20
CA TYR A 585 10.13 -29.32 -14.64
C TYR A 585 9.25 -28.78 -15.79
N LEU A 586 8.89 -27.51 -15.74
CA LEU A 586 7.95 -26.92 -16.70
C LEU A 586 8.64 -26.57 -18.03
N LEU A 587 9.92 -26.19 -17.95
CA LEU A 587 10.73 -25.73 -19.09
C LEU A 587 11.75 -26.75 -19.60
N HIS A 588 11.89 -27.91 -18.94
CA HIS A 588 12.86 -28.94 -19.28
C HIS A 588 12.74 -29.33 -20.75
N GLY A 589 13.86 -29.30 -21.47
CA GLY A 589 13.97 -29.64 -22.88
C GLY A 589 13.42 -28.58 -23.83
N LEU A 590 12.85 -27.47 -23.34
CA LEU A 590 12.30 -26.38 -24.16
C LEU A 590 13.11 -25.09 -24.02
N LEU A 591 13.31 -24.60 -22.79
CA LEU A 591 14.06 -23.36 -22.53
C LEU A 591 15.33 -23.62 -21.71
N ASP A 592 15.89 -24.84 -21.76
CA ASP A 592 17.10 -25.21 -20.99
C ASP A 592 18.31 -24.32 -21.33
N GLU A 593 18.39 -23.86 -22.58
CA GLU A 593 19.42 -22.92 -23.00
C GLU A 593 19.23 -21.51 -22.43
N VAL A 594 18.01 -21.15 -21.99
CA VAL A 594 17.68 -19.83 -21.45
C VAL A 594 17.96 -19.75 -19.94
N LYS A 595 19.06 -19.09 -19.60
CA LYS A 595 19.56 -18.94 -18.22
C LYS A 595 18.65 -18.05 -17.37
N ASP A 596 18.19 -16.92 -17.92
CA ASP A 596 17.41 -15.91 -17.19
C ASP A 596 16.11 -15.56 -17.93
N THR A 597 15.06 -16.33 -17.67
CA THR A 597 13.74 -16.11 -18.29
C THR A 597 13.04 -14.84 -17.80
N GLN A 598 13.42 -14.31 -16.63
CA GLN A 598 12.72 -13.25 -15.90
C GLN A 598 13.44 -11.89 -15.98
N CYS A 599 14.36 -11.72 -16.92
CA CYS A 599 15.01 -10.43 -17.17
C CYS A 599 14.10 -9.52 -18.02
N GLY A 600 13.68 -8.37 -17.47
CA GLY A 600 12.86 -7.35 -18.15
C GLY A 600 13.61 -6.55 -19.21
N PHE A 601 14.30 -7.23 -20.13
CA PHE A 601 15.05 -6.63 -21.24
C PHE A 601 15.16 -7.61 -22.40
N LYS A 602 14.16 -7.60 -23.29
CA LYS A 602 14.05 -8.52 -24.43
C LYS A 602 13.61 -7.79 -25.69
N LEU A 603 14.10 -8.23 -26.84
CA LEU A 603 13.85 -7.63 -28.15
C LEU A 603 13.52 -8.73 -29.18
N PHE A 604 12.52 -8.46 -30.02
CA PHE A 604 11.91 -9.42 -30.94
C PHE A 604 11.71 -8.79 -32.33
N HIS A 605 11.75 -9.62 -33.36
CA HIS A 605 11.24 -9.27 -34.69
C HIS A 605 9.71 -9.20 -34.71
N LEU A 606 9.13 -8.37 -35.59
CA LEU A 606 7.68 -8.17 -35.68
C LEU A 606 6.89 -9.48 -35.87
N ASP A 607 7.42 -10.43 -36.64
CA ASP A 607 6.71 -11.70 -36.87
C ASP A 607 6.60 -12.55 -35.61
N THR A 608 7.59 -12.50 -34.71
CA THR A 608 7.48 -13.13 -33.39
C THR A 608 6.44 -12.42 -32.53
N VAL A 609 6.39 -11.09 -32.59
CA VAL A 609 5.37 -10.28 -31.88
C VAL A 609 3.96 -10.63 -32.35
N LYS A 610 3.73 -10.85 -33.65
CA LYS A 610 2.42 -11.28 -34.18
C LYS A 610 1.98 -12.63 -33.58
N VAL A 611 2.90 -13.57 -33.40
CA VAL A 611 2.62 -14.85 -32.73
C VAL A 611 2.26 -14.61 -31.27
N ILE A 612 3.04 -13.80 -30.55
CA ILE A 612 2.76 -13.44 -29.16
C ILE A 612 1.36 -12.81 -29.02
N ILE A 613 1.01 -11.82 -29.86
CA ILE A 613 -0.31 -11.18 -29.88
C ILE A 613 -1.44 -12.19 -30.09
N LYS A 614 -1.23 -13.18 -30.96
CA LYS A 614 -2.25 -14.19 -31.30
C LYS A 614 -2.48 -15.20 -30.17
N TYR A 615 -1.42 -15.64 -29.48
CA TYR A 615 -1.48 -16.82 -28.62
C TYR A 615 -1.22 -16.59 -27.13
N ALA A 616 -0.61 -15.47 -26.73
CA ALA A 616 -0.32 -15.21 -25.32
C ALA A 616 -1.62 -15.07 -24.51
N GLN A 617 -1.64 -15.67 -23.32
CA GLN A 617 -2.80 -15.62 -22.41
C GLN A 617 -2.41 -15.29 -20.96
N ASP A 618 -1.14 -15.43 -20.59
CA ASP A 618 -0.65 -15.03 -19.28
C ASP A 618 -0.53 -13.50 -19.22
N MET A 619 -1.49 -12.90 -18.52
CA MET A 619 -1.56 -11.45 -18.34
C MET A 619 -0.75 -10.98 -17.12
N ARG A 620 -0.12 -11.88 -16.36
CA ARG A 620 0.45 -11.67 -15.01
C ARG A 620 1.96 -11.49 -15.03
N TRP A 621 2.64 -11.87 -13.93
CA TRP A 621 4.08 -11.70 -13.73
C TRP A 621 4.94 -12.75 -14.45
N ALA A 622 4.38 -13.91 -14.82
CA ALA A 622 5.12 -14.99 -15.47
C ALA A 622 5.09 -14.94 -17.03
N PHE A 623 4.52 -13.86 -17.61
CA PHE A 623 4.29 -13.71 -19.05
C PHE A 623 5.55 -13.87 -19.90
N ASP A 624 6.72 -13.42 -19.41
CA ASP A 624 8.01 -13.53 -20.10
C ASP A 624 8.30 -14.97 -20.54
N THR A 625 7.92 -15.94 -19.71
CA THR A 625 8.19 -17.37 -19.96
C THR A 625 7.30 -17.90 -21.09
N GLU A 626 6.03 -17.50 -21.11
CA GLU A 626 5.13 -17.85 -22.21
C GLU A 626 5.60 -17.21 -23.52
N TRP A 627 6.02 -15.94 -23.52
CA TRP A 627 6.45 -15.26 -24.73
C TRP A 627 7.71 -15.91 -25.32
N LEU A 628 8.65 -16.36 -24.47
CA LEU A 628 9.79 -17.14 -24.91
C LEU A 628 9.37 -18.49 -25.50
N LEU A 629 8.44 -19.23 -24.87
CA LEU A 629 7.92 -20.48 -25.44
C LEU A 629 7.24 -20.29 -26.80
N LEU A 630 6.45 -19.22 -26.96
CA LEU A 630 5.82 -18.89 -28.24
C LEU A 630 6.84 -18.52 -29.31
N ALA A 631 7.90 -17.79 -28.93
CA ALA A 631 9.02 -17.50 -29.83
C ALA A 631 9.72 -18.79 -30.28
N LEU A 632 10.02 -19.71 -29.36
CA LEU A 632 10.60 -21.02 -29.66
C LEU A 632 9.71 -21.81 -30.63
N TYR A 633 8.39 -21.85 -30.37
CA TYR A 633 7.46 -22.57 -31.23
C TYR A 633 7.31 -21.96 -32.62
N SER A 634 7.58 -20.66 -32.75
CA SER A 634 7.70 -19.99 -34.06
C SER A 634 9.06 -20.19 -34.74
N GLY A 635 9.91 -21.08 -34.23
CA GLY A 635 11.21 -21.44 -34.80
C GLY A 635 12.35 -20.48 -34.46
N ARG A 636 12.21 -19.65 -33.43
CA ARG A 636 13.24 -18.66 -33.06
C ARG A 636 14.31 -19.25 -32.14
N THR A 637 15.53 -18.74 -32.28
CA THR A 637 16.67 -19.05 -31.41
C THR A 637 16.90 -17.94 -30.37
N PHE A 638 17.48 -18.28 -29.21
CA PHE A 638 17.72 -17.29 -28.14
C PHE A 638 19.16 -16.80 -28.09
N ILE A 639 19.34 -15.48 -28.15
CA ILE A 639 20.63 -14.80 -28.00
C ILE A 639 20.64 -14.10 -26.64
N GLN A 640 21.44 -14.62 -25.71
CA GLN A 640 21.53 -14.08 -24.35
C GLN A 640 22.81 -13.28 -24.17
N THR A 641 22.67 -12.04 -23.71
CA THR A 641 23.81 -11.15 -23.48
C THR A 641 23.92 -10.77 -21.99
N PRO A 642 25.12 -10.79 -21.38
CA PRO A 642 25.31 -10.26 -20.04
C PRO A 642 24.98 -8.77 -20.01
N ILE A 643 24.26 -8.32 -18.98
CA ILE A 643 23.89 -6.92 -18.79
C ILE A 643 24.31 -6.40 -17.42
N CYS A 644 24.37 -5.07 -17.31
CA CYS A 644 24.32 -4.40 -16.02
C CYS A 644 22.86 -4.11 -15.62
N TRP A 645 22.52 -4.50 -14.40
CA TRP A 645 21.21 -4.42 -13.77
C TRP A 645 21.39 -3.74 -12.41
N PHE A 646 20.82 -2.55 -12.25
CA PHE A 646 20.93 -1.76 -11.03
C PHE A 646 19.56 -1.60 -10.38
N ASP A 647 19.17 -2.56 -9.56
CA ASP A 647 17.85 -2.60 -8.94
C ASP A 647 17.48 -1.27 -8.28
N SER A 648 16.23 -0.88 -8.45
CA SER A 648 15.71 0.33 -7.82
C SER A 648 15.07 -0.05 -6.48
N GLU A 649 15.62 0.42 -5.36
CA GLU A 649 15.01 0.22 -4.03
C GLU A 649 13.61 0.84 -3.92
N ALA A 650 13.25 1.76 -4.82
CA ALA A 650 11.93 2.37 -4.79
C ALA A 650 10.88 1.27 -5.01
N LEU A 651 9.95 1.12 -4.07
CA LEU A 651 8.63 0.47 -4.21
C LEU A 651 8.61 -0.89 -4.94
N SER A 652 9.56 -1.81 -4.69
CA SER A 652 9.50 -3.15 -5.28
C SER A 652 8.23 -3.89 -4.82
N LYS A 653 7.33 -4.18 -5.77
CA LYS A 653 6.04 -4.85 -5.54
C LYS A 653 6.16 -6.39 -5.51
N THR A 654 7.38 -6.93 -5.65
CA THR A 654 7.59 -8.39 -5.79
C THR A 654 7.90 -9.04 -4.44
N ASN A 655 6.87 -9.57 -3.77
CA ASN A 655 7.02 -10.32 -2.53
C ASN A 655 7.04 -11.85 -2.75
N MET A 656 7.28 -12.63 -1.68
CA MET A 656 7.34 -14.09 -1.74
C MET A 656 6.04 -14.72 -2.29
N LEU A 657 4.87 -14.14 -1.97
CA LEU A 657 3.58 -14.62 -2.48
C LEU A 657 3.42 -14.41 -3.99
N ALA A 658 3.86 -13.27 -4.52
CA ALA A 658 3.89 -13.01 -5.96
C ALA A 658 4.78 -14.02 -6.69
N ARG A 659 5.94 -14.37 -6.10
CA ARG A 659 6.85 -15.38 -6.66
C ARG A 659 6.28 -16.79 -6.63
N LEU A 660 5.57 -17.14 -5.56
CA LEU A 660 4.85 -18.41 -5.47
C LEU A 660 3.66 -18.47 -6.45
N GLY A 661 3.00 -17.33 -6.70
CA GLY A 661 1.99 -17.17 -7.74
C GLY A 661 2.50 -17.51 -9.14
N MET A 662 3.74 -17.09 -9.48
CA MET A 662 4.38 -17.46 -10.75
C MET A 662 4.49 -18.98 -10.95
N GLY A 663 4.71 -19.74 -9.87
CA GLY A 663 4.74 -21.19 -9.92
C GLY A 663 3.40 -21.79 -10.39
N ALA A 664 2.27 -21.21 -9.97
CA ALA A 664 0.95 -21.62 -10.44
C ALA A 664 0.70 -21.21 -11.90
N ASP A 665 1.16 -20.01 -12.28
CA ASP A 665 1.04 -19.52 -13.65
C ASP A 665 1.84 -20.41 -14.62
N TRP A 666 3.07 -20.80 -14.27
CA TRP A 666 3.85 -21.74 -15.08
C TRP A 666 3.18 -23.12 -15.23
N ILE A 667 2.50 -23.63 -14.20
CA ILE A 667 1.75 -24.90 -14.30
C ILE A 667 0.63 -24.78 -15.34
N ASN A 668 -0.07 -23.65 -15.37
CA ASN A 668 -1.11 -23.38 -16.35
C ASN A 668 -0.53 -23.21 -17.76
N GLN A 669 0.59 -22.50 -17.90
CA GLN A 669 1.32 -22.38 -19.16
C GLN A 669 1.70 -23.77 -19.69
N ARG A 670 2.25 -24.66 -18.86
CA ARG A 670 2.62 -26.03 -19.27
C ARG A 670 1.45 -26.83 -19.80
N LYS A 671 0.32 -26.85 -19.07
CA LYS A 671 -0.89 -27.58 -19.46
C LYS A 671 -1.38 -27.18 -20.85
N ARG A 672 -1.35 -25.87 -21.14
CA ARG A 672 -1.87 -25.31 -22.38
C ARG A 672 -0.87 -25.32 -23.54
N LEU A 673 0.39 -24.97 -23.28
CA LEU A 673 1.37 -24.75 -24.35
C LEU A 673 2.16 -26.00 -24.70
N VAL A 674 2.37 -26.89 -23.73
CA VAL A 674 3.26 -28.04 -23.91
C VAL A 674 2.52 -29.36 -23.98
N ASP A 675 1.49 -29.55 -23.15
CA ASP A 675 0.76 -30.80 -23.14
C ASP A 675 -0.36 -30.83 -24.19
N ASP A 676 -1.04 -29.69 -24.38
CA ASP A 676 -1.95 -29.46 -25.51
C ASP A 676 -1.17 -29.00 -26.75
N ARG A 677 -0.46 -29.97 -27.35
CA ARG A 677 0.49 -29.78 -28.46
C ARG A 677 -0.11 -29.17 -29.74
N ASN A 678 -1.43 -28.98 -29.80
CA ASN A 678 -2.13 -28.48 -30.98
C ASN A 678 -1.57 -27.14 -31.47
N MET A 679 -1.28 -26.23 -30.55
CA MET A 679 -0.74 -24.91 -30.88
C MET A 679 0.72 -24.99 -31.38
N ALA A 680 1.56 -25.80 -30.72
CA ALA A 680 2.95 -26.01 -31.16
C ALA A 680 3.00 -26.62 -32.57
N HIS A 681 2.10 -27.57 -32.87
CA HIS A 681 1.93 -28.12 -34.21
C HIS A 681 1.43 -27.08 -35.23
N GLU A 682 0.47 -26.21 -34.86
CA GLU A 682 0.00 -25.12 -35.73
C GLU A 682 1.14 -24.16 -36.12
N LEU A 683 2.05 -23.89 -35.18
CA LEU A 683 3.23 -23.06 -35.39
C LEU A 683 4.40 -23.78 -36.09
N GLY A 684 4.24 -25.06 -36.43
CA GLY A 684 5.25 -25.85 -37.13
C GLY A 684 6.38 -26.38 -36.24
N TYR A 685 6.25 -26.29 -34.92
CA TYR A 685 7.21 -26.85 -33.98
C TYR A 685 7.04 -28.36 -33.86
N VAL A 686 8.11 -29.09 -34.09
CA VAL A 686 8.16 -30.55 -33.94
C VAL A 686 8.92 -30.88 -32.67
N PHE A 687 8.23 -31.43 -31.68
CA PHE A 687 8.90 -32.02 -30.52
C PHE A 687 9.80 -33.18 -31.00
N GLY A 688 11.04 -33.24 -30.51
CA GLY A 688 11.95 -34.34 -30.81
C GLY A 688 11.39 -35.72 -30.41
N ASP A 689 12.00 -36.81 -30.94
CA ASP A 689 11.61 -38.20 -30.67
C ASP A 689 11.22 -38.40 -29.19
N GLU A 690 10.11 -39.09 -28.94
CA GLU A 690 9.41 -39.28 -27.64
C GLU A 690 10.24 -39.88 -26.48
N LYS A 691 11.56 -40.03 -26.63
CA LYS A 691 12.46 -40.51 -25.58
C LYS A 691 12.65 -39.53 -24.42
N ASP A 692 12.35 -38.24 -24.60
CA ASP A 692 12.46 -37.23 -23.53
C ASP A 692 11.20 -37.05 -22.68
N VAL A 693 10.14 -37.84 -22.90
CA VAL A 693 8.99 -37.88 -21.97
C VAL A 693 9.24 -38.88 -20.81
N ASN A 694 10.42 -39.52 -20.76
CA ASN A 694 10.86 -40.41 -19.68
C ASN A 694 11.84 -39.75 -18.69
N LEU A 695 11.79 -38.43 -18.53
CA LEU A 695 12.51 -37.70 -17.48
C LEU A 695 11.79 -37.83 -16.13
N TYR A 696 11.59 -39.05 -15.65
CA TYR A 696 11.13 -39.30 -14.29
C TYR A 696 12.30 -39.81 -13.48
N SER A 697 13.10 -38.88 -12.98
CA SER A 697 14.17 -39.19 -12.03
C SER A 697 13.58 -39.38 -10.64
N ASP A 698 14.21 -40.25 -9.83
CA ASP A 698 13.96 -40.32 -8.38
C ASP A 698 14.07 -38.93 -7.71
N SER A 699 14.80 -37.99 -8.34
CA SER A 699 14.89 -36.60 -7.93
C SER A 699 13.57 -35.86 -8.01
N LEU A 700 12.77 -36.01 -9.08
CA LEU A 700 11.45 -35.35 -9.19
C LEU A 700 10.45 -35.92 -8.19
N PHE A 701 10.49 -37.23 -7.95
CA PHE A 701 9.67 -37.86 -6.91
C PHE A 701 10.10 -37.41 -5.51
N SER A 702 11.42 -37.32 -5.25
CA SER A 702 11.99 -36.77 -4.01
C SER A 702 11.58 -35.31 -3.79
N GLU A 703 11.55 -34.52 -4.86
CA GLU A 703 11.17 -33.11 -4.81
C GLU A 703 9.66 -32.94 -4.57
N ALA A 704 8.81 -33.74 -5.21
CA ALA A 704 7.39 -33.79 -4.89
C ALA A 704 7.16 -34.14 -3.41
N ASN A 705 7.93 -35.09 -2.87
CA ASN A 705 7.91 -35.42 -1.44
C ASN A 705 8.44 -34.26 -0.56
N ARG A 706 9.42 -33.48 -1.04
CA ARG A 706 9.91 -32.29 -0.35
C ARG A 706 8.85 -31.20 -0.30
N PHE A 707 8.20 -30.87 -1.42
CA PHE A 707 7.08 -29.92 -1.46
C PHE A 707 5.94 -30.38 -0.57
N PHE A 708 5.58 -31.66 -0.60
CA PHE A 708 4.58 -32.23 0.28
C PHE A 708 4.95 -32.06 1.77
N ARG A 709 6.20 -32.34 2.17
CA ARG A 709 6.67 -32.15 3.56
C ARG A 709 6.72 -30.68 3.98
N LEU A 710 7.14 -29.79 3.09
CA LEU A 710 7.12 -28.34 3.33
C LEU A 710 5.69 -27.86 3.52
N ALA A 711 4.77 -28.29 2.66
CA ALA A 711 3.36 -28.01 2.76
C ALA A 711 2.77 -28.54 4.09
N ASP A 712 3.10 -29.77 4.50
CA ASP A 712 2.68 -30.34 5.79
C ASP A 712 3.22 -29.52 6.98
N SER A 713 4.47 -29.06 6.92
CA SER A 713 5.08 -28.21 7.95
C SER A 713 4.39 -26.85 8.06
N LEU A 714 4.10 -26.21 6.94
CA LEU A 714 3.39 -24.93 6.88
C LEU A 714 1.92 -25.07 7.32
N LEU A 715 1.27 -26.16 6.91
CA LEU A 715 -0.09 -26.53 7.34
C LEU A 715 -0.17 -26.70 8.87
N VAL A 716 0.87 -27.24 9.52
CA VAL A 716 0.97 -27.34 10.98
C VAL A 716 1.23 -25.99 11.65
N LYS A 717 2.01 -25.11 11.01
CA LYS A 717 2.32 -23.76 11.49
C LYS A 717 1.21 -22.73 11.28
N GLY A 718 0.16 -23.09 10.55
CA GLY A 718 -0.97 -22.20 10.26
C GLY A 718 -0.78 -21.29 9.04
N ASP A 719 0.28 -21.49 8.25
CA ASP A 719 0.50 -20.74 7.00
C ASP A 719 -0.15 -21.48 5.84
N TYR A 720 -1.46 -21.36 5.78
CA TYR A 720 -2.26 -22.19 4.91
C TYR A 720 -2.09 -21.79 3.44
N LEU A 721 -2.02 -20.49 3.13
CA LEU A 721 -1.96 -19.98 1.75
C LEU A 721 -0.72 -20.51 1.03
N GLN A 722 0.41 -20.46 1.73
CA GLN A 722 1.67 -21.00 1.24
C GLN A 722 1.63 -22.53 1.15
N ALA A 723 1.03 -23.22 2.13
CA ALA A 723 0.86 -24.66 2.09
C ALA A 723 0.07 -25.14 0.85
N ARG A 724 -1.00 -24.44 0.45
CA ARG A 724 -1.79 -24.79 -0.76
C ARG A 724 -0.98 -24.73 -2.04
N VAL A 725 -0.15 -23.70 -2.20
CA VAL A 725 0.69 -23.57 -3.39
C VAL A 725 1.62 -24.78 -3.50
N TYR A 726 2.30 -25.15 -2.41
CA TYR A 726 3.16 -26.33 -2.38
C TYR A 726 2.41 -27.66 -2.58
N TYR A 727 1.19 -27.80 -2.04
CA TYR A 727 0.37 -28.98 -2.31
C TYR A 727 -0.09 -29.06 -3.77
N LEU A 728 -0.42 -27.95 -4.43
CA LEU A 728 -0.77 -27.93 -5.86
C LEU A 728 0.42 -28.36 -6.73
N MET A 729 1.62 -27.88 -6.39
CA MET A 729 2.87 -28.26 -7.05
C MET A 729 3.16 -29.76 -6.88
N ALA A 730 3.09 -30.26 -5.65
CA ALA A 730 3.28 -31.69 -5.37
C ALA A 730 2.24 -32.55 -6.10
N LYS A 731 0.97 -32.12 -6.10
CA LYS A 731 -0.14 -32.84 -6.75
C LYS A 731 0.09 -32.99 -8.26
N GLU A 732 0.45 -31.92 -8.96
CA GLU A 732 0.72 -31.96 -10.41
C GLU A 732 1.86 -32.93 -10.73
N ILE A 733 2.96 -32.88 -9.97
CA ILE A 733 4.11 -33.77 -10.17
C ILE A 733 3.72 -35.24 -9.91
N TYR A 734 3.00 -35.55 -8.82
CA TYR A 734 2.55 -36.91 -8.54
C TYR A 734 1.57 -37.45 -9.59
N GLN A 735 0.62 -36.65 -10.10
CA GLN A 735 -0.30 -37.06 -11.17
C GLN A 735 0.44 -37.52 -12.43
N ARG A 736 1.57 -36.86 -12.73
CA ARG A 736 2.36 -37.18 -13.91
C ARG A 736 3.15 -38.45 -13.73
N ILE A 737 3.82 -38.58 -12.58
CA ILE A 737 4.53 -39.82 -12.19
C ILE A 737 3.56 -41.01 -12.20
N GLU A 738 2.30 -40.81 -11.79
CA GLU A 738 1.26 -41.82 -11.86
C GLU A 738 0.92 -42.25 -13.30
N LEU A 739 0.94 -41.31 -14.27
CA LEU A 739 0.62 -41.58 -15.67
C LEU A 739 1.79 -42.22 -16.43
N SER A 740 3.04 -42.01 -15.99
CA SER A 740 4.24 -42.32 -16.78
C SER A 740 5.22 -43.34 -16.16
N ALA A 741 5.25 -43.51 -14.84
CA ALA A 741 6.29 -44.30 -14.16
C ALA A 741 6.03 -45.82 -14.15
N LYS A 742 7.11 -46.61 -13.99
CA LYS A 742 7.03 -48.07 -13.81
C LYS A 742 6.51 -48.44 -12.40
N SER A 743 5.97 -49.65 -12.26
CA SER A 743 4.96 -50.06 -11.27
C SER A 743 5.14 -49.62 -9.80
N SER A 744 6.35 -49.69 -9.22
CA SER A 744 6.55 -49.39 -7.79
C SER A 744 6.50 -47.88 -7.46
N VAL A 745 7.18 -47.04 -8.26
CA VAL A 745 7.15 -45.58 -8.11
C VAL A 745 5.77 -45.03 -8.44
N ARG A 746 5.11 -45.62 -9.45
CA ARG A 746 3.72 -45.32 -9.81
C ARG A 746 2.76 -45.55 -8.65
N GLN A 747 2.84 -46.71 -7.99
CA GLN A 747 1.97 -47.05 -6.87
C GLN A 747 2.17 -46.09 -5.68
N GLN A 748 3.41 -45.71 -5.39
CA GLN A 748 3.68 -44.74 -4.33
C GLN A 748 3.21 -43.32 -4.71
N ALA A 749 3.35 -42.93 -5.97
CA ALA A 749 2.83 -41.66 -6.48
C ALA A 749 1.30 -41.58 -6.40
N THR A 750 0.56 -42.65 -6.74
CA THR A 750 -0.90 -42.73 -6.56
C THR A 750 -1.31 -42.54 -5.10
N ILE A 751 -0.61 -43.20 -4.16
CA ILE A 751 -0.87 -43.06 -2.71
C ILE A 751 -0.61 -41.61 -2.28
N ASN A 752 0.57 -41.08 -2.62
CA ASN A 752 0.96 -39.74 -2.25
C ASN A 752 0.05 -38.69 -2.89
N LEU A 753 -0.45 -38.92 -4.11
CA LEU A 753 -1.43 -38.08 -4.78
C LEU A 753 -2.76 -38.03 -4.00
N GLY A 754 -3.25 -39.18 -3.53
CA GLY A 754 -4.45 -39.25 -2.70
C GLY A 754 -4.29 -38.49 -1.39
N ILE A 755 -3.14 -38.67 -0.70
CA ILE A 755 -2.81 -37.96 0.53
C ILE A 755 -2.65 -36.47 0.27
N THR A 756 -1.90 -36.07 -0.75
CA THR A 756 -1.70 -34.67 -1.18
C THR A 756 -3.02 -34.01 -1.50
N THR A 757 -3.92 -34.68 -2.21
CA THR A 757 -5.26 -34.15 -2.51
C THR A 757 -6.09 -33.96 -1.24
N SER A 758 -6.03 -34.90 -0.30
CA SER A 758 -6.69 -34.76 1.01
C SER A 758 -6.10 -33.62 1.84
N ARG A 759 -4.77 -33.46 1.86
CA ARG A 759 -4.07 -32.42 2.61
C ARG A 759 -4.23 -31.03 1.97
N LEU A 760 -4.25 -30.95 0.64
CA LEU A 760 -4.64 -29.76 -0.11
C LEU A 760 -6.06 -29.35 0.25
N ASN A 761 -7.01 -30.29 0.32
CA ASN A 761 -8.37 -29.98 0.76
C ASN A 761 -8.40 -29.46 2.21
N ARG A 762 -7.52 -29.96 3.09
CA ARG A 762 -7.36 -29.46 4.47
C ARG A 762 -6.65 -28.10 4.55
N ALA A 763 -5.64 -27.84 3.72
CA ALA A 763 -5.00 -26.53 3.62
C ALA A 763 -6.01 -25.53 3.08
N ASN A 764 -6.69 -25.85 1.97
CA ASN A 764 -7.84 -25.09 1.48
C ASN A 764 -8.82 -24.86 2.64
N LYS A 765 -9.11 -25.86 3.47
CA LYS A 765 -9.98 -25.72 4.65
C LYS A 765 -9.64 -24.58 5.60
N HIS A 766 -8.36 -24.31 5.75
CA HIS A 766 -7.88 -23.25 6.63
C HIS A 766 -7.46 -21.97 5.90
N ILE A 767 -7.27 -22.00 4.57
CA ILE A 767 -7.19 -20.80 3.69
C ILE A 767 -8.61 -20.39 3.38
N LYS A 768 -9.37 -20.00 4.42
CA LYS A 768 -10.83 -19.82 4.34
C LYS A 768 -11.43 -20.75 3.28
N SER A 769 -11.37 -22.08 3.48
CA SER A 769 -12.46 -22.85 2.87
C SER A 769 -13.59 -22.56 3.80
N GLU A 770 -14.38 -21.60 3.39
CA GLU A 770 -15.75 -21.51 3.82
C GLU A 770 -16.39 -22.82 3.38
N GLU A 771 -16.30 -23.84 4.24
CA GLU A 771 -17.08 -25.06 4.12
C GLU A 771 -18.47 -24.63 4.56
N ILE A 772 -19.40 -24.57 3.62
CA ILE A 772 -20.74 -24.05 3.86
C ILE A 772 -21.76 -25.18 3.82
N ASN A 773 -22.82 -25.01 4.61
CA ASN A 773 -23.94 -25.94 4.59
C ASN A 773 -24.69 -25.82 3.25
N ILE A 774 -25.03 -26.98 2.68
CA ILE A 774 -25.84 -27.06 1.48
C ILE A 774 -27.29 -27.29 1.89
N TYR A 775 -28.17 -26.47 1.34
CA TYR A 775 -29.59 -26.47 1.61
C TYR A 775 -30.35 -27.04 0.40
N ASP A 776 -31.63 -27.32 0.60
CA ASP A 776 -32.55 -27.53 -0.50
C ASP A 776 -33.18 -26.21 -0.96
N ARG A 777 -33.98 -26.26 -2.02
CA ARG A 777 -34.70 -25.09 -2.57
C ARG A 777 -35.70 -24.44 -1.60
N ASN A 778 -36.04 -25.12 -0.50
CA ASN A 778 -36.98 -24.65 0.50
C ASN A 778 -36.25 -24.15 1.76
N GLY A 779 -34.91 -24.11 1.75
CA GLY A 779 -34.09 -23.67 2.89
C GLY A 779 -33.91 -24.74 3.97
N ASN A 780 -34.26 -26.01 3.71
CA ASN A 780 -33.99 -27.09 4.67
C ASN A 780 -32.54 -27.57 4.53
N SER A 781 -31.90 -27.90 5.66
CA SER A 781 -30.57 -28.54 5.65
C SER A 781 -30.61 -29.84 4.84
N THR A 782 -29.58 -30.08 4.02
CA THR A 782 -29.37 -31.38 3.35
C THR A 782 -28.33 -32.24 4.07
N ASP A 783 -27.81 -31.78 5.21
CA ASP A 783 -26.67 -32.34 5.97
C ASP A 783 -25.38 -32.51 5.14
N ARG A 784 -25.38 -31.94 3.93
CA ARG A 784 -24.23 -31.92 3.03
C ARG A 784 -23.47 -30.60 3.21
N VAL A 785 -22.15 -30.69 3.18
CA VAL A 785 -21.24 -29.56 3.22
C VAL A 785 -20.45 -29.54 1.92
N GLU A 786 -20.16 -28.36 1.38
CA GLU A 786 -19.29 -28.17 0.21
C GLU A 786 -18.42 -26.93 0.43
N ASN A 787 -17.29 -26.86 -0.27
CA ASN A 787 -16.48 -25.65 -0.30
C ASN A 787 -17.23 -24.51 -1.03
N TYR A 788 -17.17 -23.28 -0.50
CA TYR A 788 -17.87 -22.10 -1.02
C TYR A 788 -17.68 -21.86 -2.51
N ILE A 789 -16.44 -21.87 -2.99
CA ILE A 789 -16.12 -21.70 -4.42
C ILE A 789 -16.73 -22.84 -5.24
N ARG A 790 -16.68 -24.08 -4.75
CA ARG A 790 -17.32 -25.22 -5.42
C ARG A 790 -18.84 -25.18 -5.36
N ALA A 791 -19.44 -24.66 -4.30
CA ALA A 791 -20.88 -24.48 -4.19
C ALA A 791 -21.38 -23.46 -5.21
N HIS A 792 -20.65 -22.36 -5.40
CA HIS A 792 -20.86 -21.36 -6.46
C HIS A 792 -20.73 -21.99 -7.85
N ILE A 793 -19.62 -22.69 -8.13
CA ILE A 793 -19.38 -23.35 -9.44
C ILE A 793 -20.46 -24.39 -9.76
N LYS A 794 -20.98 -25.10 -8.76
CA LYS A 794 -21.99 -26.17 -8.95
C LYS A 794 -23.43 -25.68 -8.84
N GLY A 795 -23.66 -24.41 -8.49
CA GLY A 795 -25.00 -23.87 -8.24
C GLY A 795 -25.77 -24.58 -7.14
N LEU A 796 -25.07 -24.97 -6.08
CA LEU A 796 -25.69 -25.58 -4.91
C LEU A 796 -26.31 -24.50 -4.03
N TRP A 797 -27.48 -24.77 -3.46
CA TRP A 797 -28.12 -23.83 -2.52
C TRP A 797 -27.28 -23.73 -1.26
N HIS A 798 -26.86 -22.51 -0.92
CA HIS A 798 -26.00 -22.25 0.23
C HIS A 798 -26.28 -20.86 0.83
N THR A 799 -25.62 -20.52 1.94
CA THR A 799 -25.90 -19.31 2.73
C THR A 799 -24.75 -18.32 2.71
N SER A 800 -25.08 -17.03 2.58
CA SER A 800 -24.14 -15.90 2.56
C SER A 800 -24.68 -14.73 3.38
N VAL A 801 -23.81 -13.80 3.75
CA VAL A 801 -24.16 -12.57 4.48
C VAL A 801 -23.57 -11.35 3.79
N TYR A 802 -24.43 -10.37 3.53
CA TYR A 802 -24.05 -9.10 2.91
C TYR A 802 -24.45 -7.95 3.84
N MET A 803 -23.63 -6.90 3.89
CA MET A 803 -23.96 -5.71 4.63
C MET A 803 -23.58 -4.43 3.88
N LEU A 804 -24.48 -3.45 3.94
CA LEU A 804 -24.26 -2.10 3.47
C LEU A 804 -24.01 -1.16 4.67
N ALA A 805 -22.80 -0.61 4.75
CA ALA A 805 -22.42 0.40 5.70
C ALA A 805 -22.82 1.80 5.19
N ILE A 806 -23.27 2.63 6.11
CA ILE A 806 -23.77 3.98 5.87
C ILE A 806 -22.94 4.97 6.68
N THR A 807 -22.44 6.02 6.04
CA THR A 807 -21.66 7.08 6.69
C THR A 807 -22.56 8.01 7.51
N PRO A 808 -21.99 8.81 8.45
CA PRO A 808 -22.77 9.76 9.26
C PRO A 808 -23.59 10.79 8.46
N ASP A 809 -23.20 11.09 7.22
CA ASP A 809 -23.93 11.97 6.29
C ASP A 809 -24.95 11.24 5.40
N GLY A 810 -25.23 9.96 5.67
CA GLY A 810 -26.29 9.20 5.01
C GLY A 810 -25.90 8.54 3.69
N LYS A 811 -24.62 8.47 3.34
CA LYS A 811 -24.12 7.86 2.10
C LYS A 811 -23.78 6.40 2.30
N ALA A 812 -23.95 5.61 1.24
CA ALA A 812 -23.52 4.21 1.22
C ALA A 812 -22.00 4.12 1.01
N TYR A 813 -21.36 3.27 1.80
CA TYR A 813 -19.90 3.11 1.86
C TYR A 813 -19.48 1.81 1.18
N LEU A 814 -19.15 1.85 -0.10
CA LEU A 814 -18.84 0.65 -0.90
C LEU A 814 -17.36 0.29 -0.83
N GLN A 815 -17.07 -1.01 -0.89
CA GLN A 815 -15.70 -1.54 -0.97
C GLN A 815 -15.23 -1.57 -2.43
N VAL A 816 -13.94 -1.27 -2.65
CA VAL A 816 -13.25 -1.43 -3.93
C VAL A 816 -12.38 -2.68 -3.87
N ARG A 817 -12.67 -3.66 -4.73
CA ARG A 817 -11.96 -4.95 -4.79
C ARG A 817 -10.61 -4.81 -5.47
N GLY A 818 -9.63 -5.57 -5.01
CA GLY A 818 -8.31 -5.69 -5.61
C GLY A 818 -8.32 -6.39 -6.97
N GLU A 819 -7.26 -6.16 -7.74
CA GLU A 819 -7.03 -6.76 -9.06
C GLU A 819 -6.68 -8.25 -8.99
N ASP A 820 -6.20 -8.69 -7.83
CA ASP A 820 -5.82 -10.05 -7.50
C ASP A 820 -7.03 -10.94 -7.15
N LYS A 821 -8.21 -10.34 -6.91
CA LYS A 821 -9.44 -11.09 -6.66
C LYS A 821 -9.84 -11.91 -7.88
N TYR A 822 -10.06 -13.21 -7.65
CA TYR A 822 -10.46 -14.16 -8.69
C TYR A 822 -11.80 -13.81 -9.35
N MET A 823 -12.81 -13.41 -8.57
CA MET A 823 -14.10 -12.96 -9.08
C MET A 823 -14.26 -11.45 -8.93
N PHE A 824 -14.65 -10.81 -10.04
CA PHE A 824 -14.91 -9.37 -10.13
C PHE A 824 -13.74 -8.48 -9.64
N PRO A 825 -12.51 -8.67 -10.17
CA PRO A 825 -11.37 -7.81 -9.88
C PRO A 825 -11.67 -6.36 -10.23
N SER A 826 -11.14 -5.42 -9.42
CA SER A 826 -11.29 -3.96 -9.59
C SER A 826 -12.74 -3.42 -9.54
N ARG A 827 -13.72 -4.23 -9.14
CA ARG A 827 -15.13 -3.81 -9.09
C ARG A 827 -15.53 -3.31 -7.70
N ARG A 828 -16.58 -2.50 -7.67
CA ARG A 828 -17.20 -2.06 -6.41
C ARG A 828 -18.18 -3.12 -5.91
N THR A 829 -18.12 -3.42 -4.62
CA THR A 829 -19.02 -4.38 -3.96
C THR A 829 -19.68 -3.73 -2.74
N LEU A 830 -20.62 -4.43 -2.11
CA LEU A 830 -21.18 -4.00 -0.82
C LEU A 830 -20.07 -3.87 0.22
N SER A 831 -20.35 -3.17 1.31
CA SER A 831 -19.35 -2.81 2.32
C SER A 831 -18.72 -4.03 3.00
N VAL A 832 -19.53 -5.08 3.18
CA VAL A 832 -19.08 -6.38 3.67
C VAL A 832 -19.81 -7.49 2.92
N THR A 833 -19.09 -8.53 2.48
CA THR A 833 -19.66 -9.72 1.82
C THR A 833 -18.91 -10.99 2.19
N GLY A 834 -19.61 -12.06 2.59
CA GLY A 834 -18.96 -13.35 2.82
C GLY A 834 -19.90 -14.54 2.96
N GLY A 835 -19.35 -15.75 2.92
CA GLY A 835 -20.08 -16.98 3.17
C GLY A 835 -20.41 -17.19 4.64
N VAL A 836 -21.47 -17.95 4.92
CA VAL A 836 -21.77 -18.42 6.29
C VAL A 836 -21.13 -19.79 6.47
N ASP A 837 -20.16 -19.88 7.38
CA ASP A 837 -19.44 -21.12 7.64
C ASP A 837 -20.34 -22.22 8.20
N LYS A 838 -19.89 -23.45 8.07
CA LYS A 838 -20.50 -24.61 8.71
C LYS A 838 -20.61 -24.36 10.22
N ASP A 839 -21.82 -24.53 10.74
CA ASP A 839 -22.18 -24.38 12.16
C ASP A 839 -22.16 -22.90 12.66
N GLU A 840 -22.03 -21.94 11.75
CA GLU A 840 -22.09 -20.49 12.02
C GLU A 840 -23.50 -19.94 11.78
N SER A 841 -23.96 -19.00 12.61
CA SER A 841 -25.20 -18.24 12.34
C SER A 841 -24.92 -17.01 11.47
N SER A 842 -25.91 -16.51 10.73
CA SER A 842 -25.74 -15.30 9.90
C SER A 842 -25.26 -14.08 10.70
N MET A 843 -25.62 -13.97 11.98
CA MET A 843 -25.14 -12.87 12.84
C MET A 843 -23.66 -13.01 13.21
N GLN A 844 -23.20 -14.23 13.45
CA GLN A 844 -21.78 -14.51 13.70
C GLN A 844 -20.96 -14.28 12.44
N ALA A 845 -21.44 -14.80 11.31
CA ALA A 845 -20.81 -14.62 10.01
C ALA A 845 -20.64 -13.15 9.67
N ILE A 846 -21.69 -12.33 9.77
CA ILE A 846 -21.57 -10.91 9.40
C ILE A 846 -20.67 -10.14 10.36
N THR A 847 -20.61 -10.52 11.64
CA THR A 847 -19.71 -9.91 12.62
C THR A 847 -18.24 -10.24 12.31
N ARG A 848 -17.97 -11.51 11.93
CA ARG A 848 -16.65 -11.98 11.51
C ARG A 848 -16.20 -11.26 10.24
N GLU A 849 -17.01 -11.30 9.19
CA GLU A 849 -16.69 -10.65 7.91
C GLU A 849 -16.50 -9.14 8.06
N PHE A 850 -17.33 -8.48 8.88
CA PHE A 850 -17.17 -7.05 9.17
C PHE A 850 -15.82 -6.75 9.84
N THR A 851 -15.38 -7.61 10.77
CA THR A 851 -14.10 -7.45 11.46
C THR A 851 -12.92 -7.72 10.53
N GLU A 852 -13.02 -8.73 9.67
CA GLU A 852 -11.97 -9.12 8.72
C GLU A 852 -11.83 -8.09 7.59
N GLU A 853 -12.93 -7.62 7.01
CA GLU A 853 -12.93 -6.70 5.86
C GLU A 853 -12.75 -5.22 6.24
N LEU A 854 -13.30 -4.79 7.39
CA LEU A 854 -13.22 -3.37 7.82
C LEU A 854 -12.22 -3.13 8.96
N GLY A 855 -11.67 -4.18 9.60
CA GLY A 855 -10.69 -4.05 10.68
C GLY A 855 -11.24 -3.56 12.01
N ILE A 856 -12.56 -3.52 12.16
CA ILE A 856 -13.28 -3.02 13.35
C ILE A 856 -14.40 -3.99 13.74
N VAL A 857 -14.77 -4.07 15.02
CA VAL A 857 -15.87 -4.94 15.48
C VAL A 857 -17.18 -4.16 15.44
N PRO A 858 -18.27 -4.69 14.84
CA PRO A 858 -19.53 -3.96 14.76
C PRO A 858 -20.21 -3.89 16.12
N ALA A 859 -20.76 -2.73 16.45
CA ALA A 859 -21.62 -2.57 17.61
C ALA A 859 -23.01 -3.18 17.30
N ALA A 860 -23.40 -4.21 18.05
CA ALA A 860 -24.60 -5.00 17.76
C ALA A 860 -25.88 -4.15 17.65
N GLU A 861 -25.98 -3.07 18.42
CA GLU A 861 -27.10 -2.13 18.42
C GLU A 861 -27.23 -1.29 17.14
N ARG A 862 -26.19 -1.21 16.31
CA ARG A 862 -26.19 -0.46 15.03
C ARG A 862 -26.26 -1.37 13.81
N LEU A 863 -26.24 -2.68 14.02
CA LEU A 863 -26.31 -3.68 12.97
C LEU A 863 -27.76 -4.13 12.76
N ILE A 864 -28.39 -3.62 11.70
CA ILE A 864 -29.82 -3.80 11.44
C ILE A 864 -29.99 -4.85 10.34
N LYS A 865 -30.61 -5.97 10.66
CA LYS A 865 -30.98 -6.99 9.66
C LYS A 865 -32.19 -6.51 8.84
N ILE A 866 -32.10 -6.62 7.53
CA ILE A 866 -33.26 -6.39 6.64
C ILE A 866 -34.07 -7.69 6.59
N ILE A 867 -35.37 -7.61 6.90
CA ILE A 867 -36.26 -8.77 7.03
C ILE A 867 -37.36 -8.71 5.99
N ARG A 868 -37.59 -9.82 5.28
CA ARG A 868 -38.80 -10.03 4.49
C ARG A 868 -39.41 -11.42 4.73
N ASN A 869 -40.50 -11.43 5.51
CA ASN A 869 -41.48 -12.52 5.64
C ASN A 869 -41.07 -13.71 6.54
N SER A 870 -41.85 -13.94 7.59
CA SER A 870 -41.52 -14.72 8.79
C SER A 870 -41.66 -16.25 8.68
N ARG A 871 -41.28 -16.88 7.55
CA ARG A 871 -41.45 -18.34 7.38
C ARG A 871 -40.17 -19.16 7.44
N LEU A 872 -38.97 -18.57 7.43
CA LEU A 872 -37.68 -19.27 7.57
C LEU A 872 -36.65 -18.32 8.24
N ASP A 873 -35.62 -18.86 8.90
CA ASP A 873 -34.53 -18.08 9.54
C ASP A 873 -33.62 -17.31 8.53
N PHE A 874 -33.81 -17.54 7.23
CA PHE A 874 -33.10 -16.88 6.13
C PHE A 874 -33.99 -15.80 5.49
N ASP A 875 -33.63 -14.54 5.72
CA ASP A 875 -34.55 -13.40 5.55
C ASP A 875 -34.54 -12.70 4.18
N HIS A 876 -33.78 -13.21 3.20
CA HIS A 876 -33.96 -12.89 1.79
C HIS A 876 -33.68 -14.10 0.89
N SER A 877 -34.64 -14.46 0.03
CA SER A 877 -34.44 -15.39 -1.08
C SER A 877 -34.16 -14.59 -2.36
N VAL A 878 -32.94 -14.10 -2.54
CA VAL A 878 -32.52 -13.56 -3.84
C VAL A 878 -31.83 -14.67 -4.61
N TYR A 879 -32.59 -15.32 -5.49
CA TYR A 879 -32.03 -16.19 -6.51
C TYR A 879 -31.98 -15.39 -7.81
N PHE A 880 -30.83 -15.39 -8.46
CA PHE A 880 -30.71 -14.92 -9.84
C PHE A 880 -30.19 -16.06 -10.68
N ASN A 881 -30.76 -16.25 -11.87
CA ASN A 881 -30.18 -17.21 -12.79
C ASN A 881 -29.03 -16.51 -13.51
N MET A 882 -27.85 -17.13 -13.48
CA MET A 882 -26.66 -16.68 -14.16
C MET A 882 -26.24 -17.73 -15.18
N TYR A 883 -25.99 -17.32 -16.42
CA TYR A 883 -25.32 -18.12 -17.44
C TYR A 883 -23.96 -17.53 -17.79
N GLU A 884 -22.97 -18.40 -17.94
CA GLU A 884 -21.61 -18.05 -18.29
C GLU A 884 -21.30 -18.49 -19.73
N PHE A 885 -20.85 -17.55 -20.57
CA PHE A 885 -20.39 -17.80 -21.94
C PHE A 885 -18.93 -17.38 -22.06
N THR A 886 -18.02 -18.34 -22.16
CA THR A 886 -16.59 -18.09 -22.20
C THR A 886 -16.07 -18.29 -23.62
N ALA A 887 -15.59 -17.21 -24.25
CA ALA A 887 -14.98 -17.25 -25.57
C ALA A 887 -13.54 -17.75 -25.49
N VAL A 888 -13.20 -18.73 -26.32
CA VAL A 888 -11.86 -19.30 -26.40
C VAL A 888 -11.03 -18.54 -27.44
N THR A 889 -11.69 -18.06 -28.50
CA THR A 889 -11.06 -17.31 -29.59
C THR A 889 -11.44 -15.83 -29.59
N ALA A 890 -10.62 -14.99 -30.23
CA ALA A 890 -10.92 -13.57 -30.40
C ALA A 890 -12.16 -13.31 -31.27
N GLU A 891 -12.45 -14.21 -32.21
CA GLU A 891 -13.64 -14.15 -33.07
C GLU A 891 -14.92 -14.44 -32.27
N GLU A 892 -14.87 -15.44 -31.39
CA GLU A 892 -15.95 -15.74 -30.44
C GLU A 892 -16.18 -14.60 -29.44
N GLU A 893 -15.10 -13.99 -28.93
CA GLU A 893 -15.17 -12.82 -28.03
C GLU A 893 -15.84 -11.63 -28.74
N LEU A 894 -15.43 -11.34 -29.98
CA LEU A 894 -16.03 -10.27 -30.78
C LEU A 894 -17.52 -10.55 -31.04
N ALA A 895 -17.87 -11.81 -31.35
CA ALA A 895 -19.26 -12.21 -31.54
C ALA A 895 -20.09 -12.09 -30.25
N LEU A 896 -19.55 -12.48 -29.09
CA LEU A 896 -20.19 -12.28 -27.78
C LEU A 896 -20.45 -10.81 -27.49
N LEU A 897 -19.48 -9.94 -27.75
CA LEU A 897 -19.63 -8.49 -27.55
C LEU A 897 -20.68 -7.87 -28.47
N GLN A 898 -20.73 -8.30 -29.74
CA GLN A 898 -21.74 -7.85 -30.70
C GLN A 898 -23.15 -8.28 -30.29
N VAL A 899 -23.34 -9.54 -29.91
CA VAL A 899 -24.63 -10.05 -29.45
C VAL A 899 -25.04 -9.43 -28.13
N LYS A 900 -24.10 -9.23 -27.18
CA LYS A 900 -24.33 -8.49 -25.94
C LYS A 900 -24.93 -7.11 -26.23
N HIS A 901 -24.28 -6.32 -27.09
CA HIS A 901 -24.73 -4.96 -27.42
C HIS A 901 -26.14 -4.96 -28.04
N LYS A 902 -26.41 -5.89 -28.94
CA LYS A 902 -27.72 -6.08 -29.56
C LYS A 902 -28.82 -6.37 -28.51
N LEU A 903 -28.55 -7.29 -27.58
CA LEU A 903 -29.50 -7.66 -26.54
C LEU A 903 -29.71 -6.57 -25.50
N GLU A 904 -28.66 -5.84 -25.12
CA GLU A 904 -28.77 -4.69 -24.22
C GLU A 904 -29.61 -3.55 -24.81
N THR A 905 -29.47 -3.29 -26.11
CA THR A 905 -30.29 -2.29 -26.81
C THR A 905 -31.76 -2.69 -26.81
N LYS A 906 -32.04 -3.97 -27.07
CA LYS A 906 -33.39 -4.54 -27.02
C LYS A 906 -34.04 -4.42 -25.64
N GLU A 907 -33.27 -4.66 -24.57
CA GLU A 907 -33.75 -4.49 -23.18
C GLU A 907 -33.99 -3.00 -22.83
N ALA A 908 -33.15 -2.10 -23.34
CA ALA A 908 -33.29 -0.65 -23.08
C ALA A 908 -34.54 -0.03 -23.72
N GLU A 909 -35.07 -0.63 -24.79
CA GLU A 909 -36.28 -0.18 -25.49
C GLU A 909 -37.60 -0.63 -24.80
N GLU A 910 -37.55 -1.45 -23.74
CA GLU A 910 -38.76 -1.92 -23.04
C GLU A 910 -39.47 -0.80 -22.24
N PRO A 911 -40.80 -0.61 -22.41
CA PRO A 911 -41.57 0.33 -21.59
C PRO A 911 -41.63 -0.14 -20.13
N ASN A 912 -41.20 0.72 -19.19
CA ASN A 912 -41.10 0.50 -17.72
C ASN A 912 -39.78 -0.10 -17.17
N GLY A 913 -38.64 0.27 -17.75
CA GLY A 913 -37.66 1.14 -17.07
C GLY A 913 -36.76 0.61 -15.93
N LEU A 914 -36.53 -0.69 -15.79
CA LEU A 914 -35.42 -1.26 -15.02
C LEU A 914 -34.85 -2.41 -15.86
N LYS A 915 -33.52 -2.44 -16.13
CA LYS A 915 -32.90 -3.56 -16.89
C LYS A 915 -33.26 -4.88 -16.21
N ARG A 916 -34.05 -5.73 -16.87
CA ARG A 916 -34.61 -6.97 -16.29
C ARG A 916 -33.67 -8.16 -16.46
N ILE A 917 -32.76 -8.05 -17.43
CA ILE A 917 -31.63 -8.93 -17.66
C ILE A 917 -30.36 -8.08 -17.70
N LEU A 918 -29.34 -8.48 -16.95
CA LEU A 918 -28.03 -7.81 -16.99
C LEU A 918 -27.03 -8.66 -17.75
N PHE A 919 -26.30 -7.99 -18.63
CA PHE A 919 -25.20 -8.58 -19.39
C PHE A 919 -23.90 -8.00 -18.88
N ILE A 920 -23.10 -8.83 -18.23
CA ILE A 920 -21.84 -8.41 -17.60
C ILE A 920 -20.71 -9.13 -18.31
N TYR A 921 -19.91 -8.38 -19.07
CA TYR A 921 -18.75 -8.95 -19.74
C TYR A 921 -17.52 -8.85 -18.86
N GLN A 922 -16.70 -9.89 -18.86
CA GLN A 922 -15.45 -9.99 -18.11
C GLN A 922 -14.32 -10.33 -19.09
N PRO A 923 -13.64 -9.31 -19.64
CA PRO A 923 -12.60 -9.51 -20.65
C PRO A 923 -11.37 -10.35 -20.22
N VAL A 924 -11.04 -10.54 -18.92
CA VAL A 924 -9.87 -11.33 -18.44
C VAL A 924 -10.10 -12.78 -18.86
N TYR A 925 -11.33 -13.24 -18.68
CA TYR A 925 -11.74 -14.60 -18.96
C TYR A 925 -12.44 -14.71 -20.32
N ARG A 926 -12.58 -13.59 -21.04
CA ARG A 926 -13.40 -13.48 -22.25
C ARG A 926 -14.82 -14.01 -22.04
N THR A 927 -15.38 -13.70 -20.87
CA THR A 927 -16.60 -14.33 -20.37
C THR A 927 -17.75 -13.34 -20.31
N LEU A 928 -18.86 -13.66 -20.97
CA LEU A 928 -20.13 -12.95 -20.82
C LEU A 928 -21.00 -13.66 -19.79
N PHE A 929 -21.33 -12.95 -18.71
CA PHE A 929 -22.31 -13.38 -17.72
C PHE A 929 -23.68 -12.77 -18.02
N VAL A 930 -24.74 -13.57 -17.96
CA VAL A 930 -26.13 -13.15 -18.22
C VAL A 930 -27.00 -13.45 -17.01
N TYR A 931 -27.56 -12.40 -16.39
CA TYR A 931 -28.29 -12.47 -15.13
C TYR A 931 -29.79 -12.19 -15.30
N THR A 932 -30.65 -12.83 -14.51
CA THR A 932 -32.07 -12.47 -14.36
C THR A 932 -32.54 -12.52 -12.91
N PHE A 933 -33.52 -11.69 -12.54
CA PHE A 933 -33.95 -11.47 -11.14
C PHE A 933 -35.24 -12.16 -10.71
N ASP A 934 -35.86 -12.97 -11.59
CA ASP A 934 -37.17 -13.58 -11.34
C ASP A 934 -37.27 -15.00 -11.92
N ALA A 935 -37.68 -15.96 -11.09
CA ALA A 935 -37.84 -17.37 -11.46
C ALA A 935 -38.94 -17.54 -12.50
N LEU A 936 -39.98 -16.70 -12.46
CA LEU A 936 -41.09 -16.71 -13.42
C LEU A 936 -40.64 -16.32 -14.83
N LYS A 937 -39.45 -15.70 -14.96
CA LYS A 937 -38.88 -15.22 -16.23
C LYS A 937 -37.67 -16.03 -16.70
N SER A 938 -37.35 -17.15 -16.05
CA SER A 938 -36.33 -18.12 -16.50
C SER A 938 -36.50 -18.54 -17.97
N ARG A 939 -37.74 -18.47 -18.49
CA ARG A 939 -38.05 -18.72 -19.90
C ARG A 939 -37.42 -17.70 -20.85
N ILE A 940 -37.46 -16.40 -20.53
CA ILE A 940 -36.87 -15.33 -21.35
C ILE A 940 -35.34 -15.44 -21.34
N LEU A 941 -34.76 -15.73 -20.18
CA LEU A 941 -33.33 -15.96 -20.07
C LEU A 941 -32.86 -17.15 -20.93
N ASN A 942 -33.60 -18.27 -20.89
CA ASN A 942 -33.32 -19.41 -21.76
C ASN A 942 -33.39 -19.08 -23.25
N ASP A 943 -34.28 -18.16 -23.65
CA ASP A 943 -34.39 -17.74 -25.04
C ASP A 943 -33.19 -16.87 -25.46
N TYR A 944 -32.71 -15.96 -24.59
CA TYR A 944 -31.46 -15.21 -24.84
C TYR A 944 -30.23 -16.11 -24.83
N VAL A 945 -30.17 -17.12 -23.96
CA VAL A 945 -29.06 -18.09 -23.95
C VAL A 945 -28.98 -18.84 -25.29
N LYS A 946 -30.12 -19.29 -25.81
CA LYS A 946 -30.19 -19.92 -27.14
C LYS A 946 -29.82 -18.94 -28.25
N GLU A 947 -30.25 -17.69 -28.16
CA GLU A 947 -29.90 -16.65 -29.13
C GLU A 947 -28.39 -16.39 -29.15
N ILE A 948 -27.76 -16.25 -27.99
CA ILE A 948 -26.31 -16.09 -27.84
C ILE A 948 -25.58 -17.29 -28.45
N THR A 949 -25.88 -18.51 -28.01
CA THR A 949 -25.21 -19.71 -28.54
C THR A 949 -25.41 -19.87 -30.05
N ARG A 950 -26.59 -19.53 -30.58
CA ARG A 950 -26.84 -19.60 -32.02
C ARG A 950 -26.04 -18.57 -32.81
N GLU A 951 -25.93 -17.34 -32.32
CA GLU A 951 -25.30 -16.23 -33.04
C GLU A 951 -23.78 -16.21 -32.87
N THR A 952 -23.24 -16.68 -31.74
CA THR A 952 -21.80 -16.66 -31.47
C THR A 952 -21.12 -18.02 -31.63
N LYS A 953 -21.90 -19.11 -31.70
CA LYS A 953 -21.44 -20.51 -31.59
C LYS A 953 -20.76 -20.86 -30.27
N VAL A 954 -20.69 -19.92 -29.31
CA VAL A 954 -20.15 -20.14 -27.98
C VAL A 954 -21.15 -20.94 -27.16
N THR A 955 -20.73 -22.12 -26.71
CA THR A 955 -21.49 -22.92 -25.76
C THR A 955 -21.40 -22.30 -24.37
N PHE A 956 -22.53 -22.17 -23.69
CA PHE A 956 -22.53 -21.83 -22.27
C PHE A 956 -22.12 -23.04 -21.45
N SER A 957 -21.61 -22.81 -20.25
CA SER A 957 -21.26 -23.90 -19.35
C SER A 957 -22.51 -24.63 -18.82
N ASP A 958 -22.46 -25.97 -18.70
CA ASP A 958 -23.51 -26.77 -18.03
C ASP A 958 -23.59 -26.49 -16.50
N TYR A 959 -22.74 -25.60 -15.99
CA TYR A 959 -22.61 -25.25 -14.58
C TYR A 959 -23.73 -24.28 -14.16
N LEU A 960 -24.54 -24.74 -13.21
CA LEU A 960 -25.79 -24.09 -12.78
C LEU A 960 -25.55 -22.83 -11.94
N LEU A 961 -26.39 -21.81 -12.17
CA LEU A 961 -27.20 -21.06 -11.20
C LEU A 961 -26.55 -20.73 -9.85
N ASN A 962 -26.06 -19.51 -9.66
CA ASN A 962 -25.77 -19.04 -8.31
C ASN A 962 -27.08 -18.97 -7.48
N ARG A 963 -27.11 -19.68 -6.34
CA ARG A 963 -28.31 -19.94 -5.55
C ARG A 963 -27.99 -19.72 -4.08
N GLU A 964 -28.17 -18.48 -3.66
CA GLU A 964 -27.79 -18.04 -2.32
C GLU A 964 -29.01 -17.69 -1.46
N TRP A 965 -28.95 -18.14 -0.21
CA TRP A 965 -29.77 -17.64 0.89
C TRP A 965 -28.99 -16.53 1.58
N ILE A 966 -29.38 -15.28 1.36
CA ILE A 966 -28.58 -14.11 1.78
C ILE A 966 -29.19 -13.49 3.03
N GLY A 967 -28.39 -13.36 4.08
CA GLY A 967 -28.67 -12.47 5.21
C GLY A 967 -28.20 -11.06 4.86
N LEU A 968 -29.12 -10.11 4.70
CA LEU A 968 -28.79 -8.73 4.34
C LEU A 968 -28.88 -7.81 5.56
N TYR A 969 -27.86 -6.98 5.75
CA TYR A 969 -27.73 -6.09 6.90
C TYR A 969 -27.39 -4.65 6.47
N VAL A 970 -27.72 -3.68 7.33
CA VAL A 970 -27.30 -2.29 7.23
C VAL A 970 -26.59 -1.91 8.52
N TYR A 971 -25.48 -1.17 8.41
CA TYR A 971 -24.74 -0.68 9.58
C TYR A 971 -24.45 0.81 9.47
N SER A 972 -24.73 1.57 10.52
CA SER A 972 -24.40 3.00 10.56
C SER A 972 -23.01 3.23 11.16
N LEU A 973 -22.05 3.70 10.36
CA LEU A 973 -20.69 4.04 10.79
C LEU A 973 -20.64 5.37 11.54
N THR A 974 -19.76 5.46 12.53
CA THR A 974 -19.36 6.72 13.15
C THR A 974 -18.14 7.33 12.45
N LYS A 975 -17.88 8.62 12.70
CA LYS A 975 -16.67 9.29 12.19
C LYS A 975 -15.39 8.62 12.68
N ASP A 976 -15.34 8.29 13.97
CA ASP A 976 -14.18 7.63 14.59
C ASP A 976 -13.92 6.21 14.05
N GLU A 977 -14.96 5.50 13.61
CA GLU A 977 -14.81 4.20 12.95
C GLU A 977 -14.29 4.34 11.52
N ILE A 978 -14.78 5.32 10.77
CA ILE A 978 -14.30 5.61 9.40
C ILE A 978 -12.79 5.91 9.43
N ASP A 979 -12.33 6.69 10.40
CA ASP A 979 -10.91 7.03 10.56
C ASP A 979 -10.02 5.82 10.92
N LYS A 980 -10.62 4.71 11.37
CA LYS A 980 -9.92 3.45 11.70
C LYS A 980 -9.97 2.42 10.58
N ILE A 981 -10.89 2.56 9.62
CA ILE A 981 -11.01 1.64 8.49
C ILE A 981 -9.83 1.86 7.55
N ALA A 982 -9.07 0.80 7.28
CA ALA A 982 -7.97 0.79 6.32
C ALA A 982 -8.17 -0.33 5.29
N PRO A 983 -7.72 -0.15 4.03
CA PRO A 983 -7.76 -1.24 3.04
C PRO A 983 -6.94 -2.45 3.51
N SER A 984 -7.54 -3.64 3.42
CA SER A 984 -6.89 -4.91 3.77
C SER A 984 -6.36 -5.62 2.51
N VAL A 985 -5.03 -5.73 2.39
CA VAL A 985 -4.38 -6.44 1.28
C VAL A 985 -4.65 -7.94 1.36
N GLU A 986 -4.69 -8.51 2.56
CA GLU A 986 -4.99 -9.94 2.78
C GLU A 986 -6.41 -10.31 2.32
N GLU A 987 -7.37 -9.40 2.55
CA GLU A 987 -8.75 -9.55 2.07
C GLU A 987 -8.95 -8.97 0.67
N GLY A 988 -7.88 -8.64 -0.06
CA GLY A 988 -7.91 -8.11 -1.44
C GLY A 988 -8.83 -6.89 -1.58
N ILE A 989 -8.75 -5.96 -0.63
CA ILE A 989 -9.48 -4.69 -0.58
C ILE A 989 -8.48 -3.56 -0.86
N THR A 990 -8.77 -2.74 -1.87
CA THR A 990 -7.85 -1.67 -2.30
C THR A 990 -8.32 -0.27 -1.91
N GLY A 991 -9.56 -0.13 -1.44
CA GLY A 991 -10.11 1.14 -1.02
C GLY A 991 -11.61 1.07 -0.75
N PHE A 992 -12.18 2.24 -0.44
CA PHE A 992 -13.61 2.42 -0.20
C PHE A 992 -14.09 3.69 -0.90
N VAL A 993 -15.39 3.74 -1.25
CA VAL A 993 -16.03 4.89 -1.90
C VAL A 993 -17.37 5.16 -1.22
N SER A 994 -17.65 6.42 -0.87
CA SER A 994 -18.96 6.85 -0.39
C SER A 994 -19.78 7.52 -1.49
N LYS A 995 -21.03 7.09 -1.67
CA LYS A 995 -21.97 7.66 -2.66
C LYS A 995 -23.42 7.64 -2.16
N ASP A 996 -24.25 8.49 -2.73
CA ASP A 996 -25.68 8.51 -2.44
C ASP A 996 -26.37 7.23 -2.95
N LEU A 997 -27.35 6.73 -2.19
CA LEU A 997 -28.05 5.47 -2.52
C LEU A 997 -28.72 5.48 -3.90
N GLU A 998 -29.33 6.60 -4.28
CA GLU A 998 -29.97 6.76 -5.59
C GLU A 998 -28.93 6.88 -6.72
N GLU A 999 -27.81 7.55 -6.47
CA GLU A 999 -26.72 7.65 -7.44
C GLU A 999 -26.13 6.26 -7.72
N ILE A 1000 -25.87 5.45 -6.67
CA ILE A 1000 -25.40 4.08 -6.83
C ILE A 1000 -26.41 3.25 -7.62
N ARG A 1001 -27.71 3.38 -7.31
CA ARG A 1001 -28.76 2.63 -8.01
C ARG A 1001 -28.78 2.95 -9.51
N GLU A 1002 -28.79 4.23 -9.86
CA GLU A 1002 -28.77 4.66 -11.25
C GLU A 1002 -27.50 4.23 -11.97
N ASP A 1003 -26.34 4.41 -11.34
CA ASP A 1003 -25.03 4.06 -11.89
C ASP A 1003 -24.90 2.55 -12.10
N PHE A 1004 -25.35 1.74 -11.13
CA PHE A 1004 -25.37 0.29 -11.24
C PHE A 1004 -26.27 -0.22 -12.38
N LEU A 1005 -27.44 0.37 -12.55
CA LEU A 1005 -28.38 -0.02 -13.62
C LEU A 1005 -27.86 0.38 -15.01
N ARG A 1006 -27.16 1.51 -15.12
CA ARG A 1006 -26.54 1.95 -16.38
C ARG A 1006 -25.26 1.17 -16.69
N HIS A 1007 -24.38 1.00 -15.69
CA HIS A 1007 -23.02 0.46 -15.78
C HIS A 1007 -22.79 -0.74 -14.85
N PRO A 1008 -23.54 -1.84 -15.00
CA PRO A 1008 -23.43 -3.01 -14.11
C PRO A 1008 -22.04 -3.67 -14.14
N GLU A 1009 -21.25 -3.46 -15.20
CA GLU A 1009 -19.88 -3.95 -15.34
C GLU A 1009 -18.89 -3.37 -14.32
N GLN A 1010 -19.20 -2.23 -13.69
CA GLN A 1010 -18.35 -1.61 -12.67
C GLN A 1010 -18.54 -2.20 -11.26
N TYR A 1011 -19.54 -3.06 -11.11
CA TYR A 1011 -20.01 -3.56 -9.82
C TYR A 1011 -19.98 -5.09 -9.78
N THR A 1012 -20.01 -5.64 -8.57
CA THR A 1012 -20.24 -7.07 -8.33
C THR A 1012 -21.72 -7.41 -8.36
N ASP A 1013 -22.01 -8.71 -8.43
CA ASP A 1013 -23.35 -9.27 -8.27
C ASP A 1013 -23.92 -9.09 -6.85
N ALA A 1014 -23.09 -8.82 -5.84
CA ALA A 1014 -23.55 -8.55 -4.47
C ALA A 1014 -24.44 -7.30 -4.34
N LEU A 1015 -24.41 -6.37 -5.31
CA LEU A 1015 -25.31 -5.21 -5.32
C LEU A 1015 -26.72 -5.53 -5.82
N LEU A 1016 -26.89 -6.65 -6.54
CA LEU A 1016 -28.15 -7.06 -7.13
C LEU A 1016 -29.30 -7.14 -6.10
N PRO A 1017 -29.13 -7.80 -4.93
CA PRO A 1017 -30.18 -7.91 -3.91
C PRO A 1017 -30.70 -6.57 -3.39
N VAL A 1018 -29.82 -5.57 -3.34
CA VAL A 1018 -30.10 -4.26 -2.73
C VAL A 1018 -30.66 -3.27 -3.75
N PHE A 1019 -30.02 -3.13 -4.90
CA PHE A 1019 -30.27 -2.02 -5.83
C PHE A 1019 -31.18 -2.39 -7.00
N ALA A 1020 -31.29 -3.69 -7.34
CA ALA A 1020 -32.22 -4.14 -8.39
C ALA A 1020 -33.63 -4.46 -7.84
N ASN A 1021 -33.79 -4.66 -6.52
CA ASN A 1021 -35.07 -4.99 -5.90
C ASN A 1021 -35.71 -3.77 -5.25
N ASP A 1022 -36.81 -3.26 -5.83
CA ASP A 1022 -37.50 -2.05 -5.34
C ASP A 1022 -37.92 -2.12 -3.87
N VAL A 1023 -38.30 -3.31 -3.39
CA VAL A 1023 -38.78 -3.46 -2.01
C VAL A 1023 -37.62 -3.42 -1.03
N VAL A 1024 -36.54 -4.13 -1.32
CA VAL A 1024 -35.33 -4.13 -0.47
C VAL A 1024 -34.69 -2.75 -0.50
N PHE A 1025 -34.57 -2.13 -1.67
CA PHE A 1025 -34.06 -0.77 -1.80
C PHE A 1025 -34.89 0.24 -0.99
N GLY A 1026 -36.23 0.13 -1.04
CA GLY A 1026 -37.13 0.94 -0.23
C GLY A 1026 -36.89 0.76 1.28
N GLN A 1027 -36.67 -0.47 1.75
CA GLN A 1027 -36.35 -0.76 3.16
C GLN A 1027 -34.99 -0.18 3.55
N VAL A 1028 -33.95 -0.33 2.72
CA VAL A 1028 -32.63 0.28 2.95
C VAL A 1028 -32.75 1.80 3.09
N LYS A 1029 -33.48 2.47 2.18
CA LYS A 1029 -33.70 3.92 2.27
C LYS A 1029 -34.37 4.34 3.57
N GLN A 1030 -35.34 3.56 4.05
CA GLN A 1030 -36.02 3.84 5.32
C GLN A 1030 -35.07 3.70 6.52
N ILE A 1031 -34.23 2.66 6.53
CA ILE A 1031 -33.23 2.43 7.59
C ILE A 1031 -32.20 3.56 7.61
N VAL A 1032 -31.68 3.96 6.45
CA VAL A 1032 -30.71 5.07 6.31
C VAL A 1032 -31.28 6.40 6.79
N ALA A 1033 -32.53 6.69 6.43
CA ALA A 1033 -33.23 7.89 6.91
C ALA A 1033 -33.33 7.89 8.45
N ALA A 1034 -33.63 6.74 9.06
CA ALA A 1034 -33.74 6.59 10.51
C ALA A 1034 -32.40 6.72 11.28
N SER A 1035 -31.25 6.53 10.61
CA SER A 1035 -29.91 6.55 11.23
C SER A 1035 -29.15 7.88 11.09
N SER A 1036 -29.70 8.87 10.38
CA SER A 1036 -29.04 10.17 10.11
C SER A 1036 -29.30 11.23 11.21
N PRO A 1037 -28.38 12.20 11.46
CA PRO A 1037 -28.61 13.27 12.44
C PRO A 1037 -29.85 14.12 12.09
N LEU A 1038 -30.61 14.48 13.12
CA LEU A 1038 -31.96 15.06 13.03
C LEU A 1038 -32.05 16.30 12.12
N THR A 1039 -32.64 16.14 10.93
CA THR A 1039 -33.29 17.22 10.17
C THR A 1039 -34.79 17.26 10.55
N PRO A 1040 -35.56 18.31 10.16
CA PRO A 1040 -37.02 18.35 10.36
C PRO A 1040 -37.78 17.12 9.82
N GLU A 1041 -37.13 16.25 9.05
CA GLU A 1041 -37.67 15.01 8.48
C GLU A 1041 -37.54 13.80 9.41
N ASN A 1042 -36.71 13.84 10.46
CA ASN A 1042 -36.52 12.77 11.44
C ASN A 1042 -37.37 12.97 12.71
N ILE A 1043 -38.65 13.28 12.50
CA ILE A 1043 -39.67 13.41 13.54
C ILE A 1043 -40.56 12.15 13.52
N TYR A 1044 -40.67 11.42 14.63
CA TYR A 1044 -41.59 10.29 14.77
C TYR A 1044 -43.04 10.79 14.87
N PRO A 1045 -43.91 10.54 13.86
CA PRO A 1045 -45.24 11.13 13.82
C PRO A 1045 -46.33 10.16 14.26
N ALA A 1046 -47.28 10.67 15.04
CA ALA A 1046 -48.68 10.30 14.87
C ALA A 1046 -49.29 11.37 13.95
N SER A 1047 -50.04 11.01 12.92
CA SER A 1047 -50.67 11.98 11.99
C SER A 1047 -52.18 11.76 11.89
N ILE A 1048 -52.93 12.85 11.72
CA ILE A 1048 -54.37 12.80 11.44
C ILE A 1048 -54.62 13.72 10.25
N ASP A 1049 -55.29 13.19 9.22
CA ASP A 1049 -55.58 13.89 7.96
C ASP A 1049 -56.61 15.05 8.09
N ALA A 1050 -56.94 15.51 9.30
CA ALA A 1050 -58.08 16.40 9.57
C ALA A 1050 -57.73 17.88 9.85
N PHE A 1051 -56.46 18.30 9.81
CA PHE A 1051 -56.05 19.64 10.26
C PHE A 1051 -56.05 20.72 9.17
N THR A 1052 -57.21 21.05 8.62
CA THR A 1052 -57.35 22.08 7.55
C THR A 1052 -57.72 23.48 8.05
N ALA A 1053 -58.23 23.63 9.28
CA ALA A 1053 -58.66 24.91 9.86
C ALA A 1053 -57.87 25.30 11.12
N GLU A 1054 -57.71 26.60 11.36
CA GLU A 1054 -57.12 27.15 12.59
C GLU A 1054 -58.12 27.06 13.77
N PRO A 1055 -57.69 26.66 14.97
CA PRO A 1055 -58.56 26.53 16.13
C PRO A 1055 -59.02 27.90 16.67
N THR A 1056 -60.28 27.98 17.10
CA THR A 1056 -60.78 29.15 17.84
C THR A 1056 -60.15 29.24 19.23
N SER A 1057 -60.15 30.44 19.83
CA SER A 1057 -59.60 30.64 21.18
C SER A 1057 -60.26 29.74 22.25
N GLU A 1058 -61.54 29.42 22.08
CA GLU A 1058 -62.27 28.50 22.96
C GLU A 1058 -61.80 27.05 22.80
N GLN A 1059 -61.58 26.59 21.57
CA GLN A 1059 -61.02 25.27 21.26
C GLN A 1059 -59.59 25.12 21.80
N SER A 1060 -58.73 26.12 21.61
CA SER A 1060 -57.37 26.12 22.18
C SER A 1060 -57.39 26.05 23.71
N ALA A 1061 -58.33 26.74 24.36
CA ALA A 1061 -58.50 26.66 25.81
C ALA A 1061 -58.91 25.25 26.28
N ARG A 1062 -59.74 24.53 25.51
CA ARG A 1062 -60.11 23.13 25.80
C ARG A 1062 -58.91 22.18 25.71
N LEU A 1063 -58.12 22.27 24.64
CA LEU A 1063 -56.91 21.45 24.48
C LEU A 1063 -55.92 21.67 25.63
N ASN A 1064 -55.72 22.93 26.05
CA ASN A 1064 -54.84 23.24 27.16
C ASN A 1064 -55.28 22.58 28.48
N LYS A 1065 -56.60 22.42 28.71
CA LYS A 1065 -57.10 21.68 29.88
C LYS A 1065 -56.70 20.20 29.82
N TYR A 1066 -56.85 19.53 28.67
CA TYR A 1066 -56.41 18.13 28.50
C TYR A 1066 -54.90 17.94 28.67
N LEU A 1067 -54.08 18.87 28.14
CA LEU A 1067 -52.63 18.83 28.30
C LEU A 1067 -52.19 19.11 29.73
N SER A 1068 -52.89 19.99 30.46
CA SER A 1068 -52.61 20.27 31.87
C SER A 1068 -52.95 19.09 32.80
N ASN A 1069 -53.93 18.27 32.42
CA ASN A 1069 -54.35 17.09 33.16
C ASN A 1069 -53.69 15.79 32.66
N ALA A 1070 -52.79 15.88 31.68
CA ALA A 1070 -52.10 14.72 31.12
C ALA A 1070 -51.11 14.10 32.12
N LYS A 1071 -50.99 12.77 32.09
CA LYS A 1071 -50.01 12.03 32.89
C LYS A 1071 -48.64 12.09 32.20
N ILE A 1072 -47.91 13.18 32.42
CA ILE A 1072 -46.59 13.41 31.78
C ILE A 1072 -45.51 12.60 32.53
N PRO A 1073 -44.80 11.67 31.85
CA PRO A 1073 -43.72 10.90 32.46
C PRO A 1073 -42.54 11.79 32.90
N ALA A 1074 -41.85 11.38 33.97
CA ALA A 1074 -40.73 12.14 34.53
C ALA A 1074 -39.63 12.40 33.48
N GLY A 1075 -39.20 13.66 33.39
CA GLY A 1075 -38.20 14.12 32.41
C GLY A 1075 -38.78 14.56 31.06
N ILE A 1076 -40.05 14.26 30.75
CA ILE A 1076 -40.68 14.70 29.50
C ILE A 1076 -41.25 16.12 29.67
N THR A 1077 -40.99 16.98 28.69
CA THR A 1077 -41.56 18.34 28.59
C THR A 1077 -42.33 18.49 27.29
N TYR A 1078 -43.25 19.45 27.21
CA TYR A 1078 -44.00 19.69 25.97
C TYR A 1078 -44.18 21.17 25.61
N LYS A 1079 -44.44 21.42 24.33
CA LYS A 1079 -44.92 22.71 23.81
C LYS A 1079 -45.97 22.52 22.72
N LEU A 1080 -46.72 23.58 22.41
CA LEU A 1080 -47.58 23.64 21.23
C LEU A 1080 -46.80 24.21 20.03
N ALA A 1081 -47.04 23.68 18.85
CA ALA A 1081 -46.39 24.06 17.60
C ALA A 1081 -47.43 24.19 16.48
N ASN A 1082 -47.24 25.16 15.57
CA ASN A 1082 -48.18 25.48 14.48
C ASN A 1082 -47.68 24.98 13.12
N ASP A 1083 -46.48 24.40 13.06
CA ASP A 1083 -45.70 24.09 11.85
C ASP A 1083 -45.52 22.58 11.61
N LEU A 1084 -46.28 21.73 12.32
CA LEU A 1084 -46.18 20.26 12.24
C LEU A 1084 -47.00 19.61 11.09
N GLY A 1085 -47.59 20.41 10.21
CA GLY A 1085 -48.42 19.91 9.11
C GLY A 1085 -49.62 19.08 9.61
N GLN A 1086 -49.72 17.84 9.13
CA GLN A 1086 -50.78 16.89 9.52
C GLN A 1086 -50.43 16.03 10.76
N GLN A 1087 -49.25 16.19 11.34
CA GLN A 1087 -48.84 15.42 12.52
C GLN A 1087 -49.58 15.92 13.77
N THR A 1088 -50.03 15.05 14.66
CA THR A 1088 -50.68 15.40 15.95
C THR A 1088 -49.65 15.80 17.00
N ALA A 1089 -48.50 15.14 17.01
CA ALA A 1089 -47.38 15.46 17.87
C ALA A 1089 -46.06 14.97 17.26
N ALA A 1090 -44.98 15.63 17.64
CA ALA A 1090 -43.61 15.36 17.24
C ALA A 1090 -42.74 15.16 18.49
N PHE A 1091 -41.79 14.23 18.44
CA PHE A 1091 -40.95 13.88 19.59
C PHE A 1091 -39.45 14.04 19.28
N ASN A 1092 -38.70 14.65 20.19
CA ASN A 1092 -37.25 14.78 20.12
C ASN A 1092 -36.63 14.71 21.53
N GLY A 1093 -36.00 13.58 21.86
CA GLY A 1093 -35.43 13.33 23.19
C GLY A 1093 -36.47 13.58 24.27
N ALA A 1094 -36.16 14.29 25.35
CA ALA A 1094 -37.14 14.49 26.42
C ALA A 1094 -38.24 15.55 26.12
N LYS A 1095 -38.51 15.90 24.85
CA LYS A 1095 -39.42 16.98 24.44
C LYS A 1095 -40.49 16.51 23.44
N VAL A 1096 -41.75 16.82 23.72
CA VAL A 1096 -42.92 16.60 22.84
C VAL A 1096 -43.43 17.93 22.28
N GLN A 1097 -43.67 18.03 20.99
CA GLN A 1097 -44.33 19.17 20.37
C GLN A 1097 -45.72 18.73 19.90
N PHE A 1098 -46.79 19.25 20.49
CA PHE A 1098 -48.16 18.98 20.06
C PHE A 1098 -48.56 19.96 18.97
N ASN A 1099 -49.26 19.48 17.95
CA ASN A 1099 -49.84 20.35 16.94
C ASN A 1099 -51.01 21.12 17.54
N SER A 1100 -50.97 22.45 17.48
CA SER A 1100 -52.00 23.32 18.03
C SER A 1100 -53.37 23.09 17.40
N ARG A 1101 -53.43 22.60 16.14
CA ARG A 1101 -54.68 22.28 15.44
C ARG A 1101 -55.42 21.07 16.01
N LEU A 1102 -54.79 20.28 16.90
CA LEU A 1102 -55.48 19.24 17.68
C LEU A 1102 -56.66 19.81 18.50
N ALA A 1103 -56.61 21.12 18.80
CA ALA A 1103 -57.69 21.82 19.49
C ALA A 1103 -59.02 21.81 18.71
N THR A 1104 -58.98 21.70 17.38
CA THR A 1104 -60.19 21.66 16.54
C THR A 1104 -61.06 20.44 16.79
N ILE A 1105 -60.46 19.35 17.25
CA ILE A 1105 -61.12 18.06 17.51
C ILE A 1105 -61.26 17.74 19.01
N ALA A 1106 -60.81 18.64 19.89
CA ALA A 1106 -60.88 18.45 21.34
C ALA A 1106 -62.33 18.59 21.85
N PRO A 1107 -62.92 17.55 22.49
CA PRO A 1107 -64.28 17.63 23.03
C PRO A 1107 -64.36 18.59 24.22
N GLU A 1108 -65.58 18.83 24.73
CA GLU A 1108 -65.73 19.60 25.97
C GLU A 1108 -65.02 18.90 27.13
N TYR A 1109 -64.15 19.66 27.79
CA TYR A 1109 -63.36 19.15 28.90
C TYR A 1109 -64.22 18.98 30.16
N ASP A 1110 -64.39 17.72 30.54
CA ASP A 1110 -65.04 17.29 31.78
C ASP A 1110 -63.97 16.88 32.80
N GLU A 1111 -63.83 17.65 33.88
CA GLU A 1111 -62.86 17.42 34.98
C GLU A 1111 -63.03 16.06 35.65
N SER A 1112 -64.25 15.50 35.67
CA SER A 1112 -64.51 14.18 36.25
C SER A 1112 -64.15 13.04 35.30
N THR A 1113 -63.90 13.32 34.01
CA THR A 1113 -63.73 12.35 32.92
C THR A 1113 -64.83 11.29 32.85
N THR A 1114 -66.04 11.63 33.31
CA THR A 1114 -67.19 10.71 33.32
C THR A 1114 -67.90 10.66 31.98
N THR A 1115 -67.80 11.75 31.21
CA THR A 1115 -68.29 11.80 29.82
C THR A 1115 -67.34 11.06 28.89
N PHE A 1116 -67.93 10.16 28.10
CA PHE A 1116 -67.20 9.23 27.25
C PHE A 1116 -66.26 9.91 26.22
N PRO A 1117 -66.63 10.99 25.51
CA PRO A 1117 -65.73 11.69 24.59
C PRO A 1117 -64.53 12.35 25.30
N SER A 1118 -64.76 12.98 26.45
CA SER A 1118 -63.69 13.62 27.23
C SER A 1118 -62.71 12.58 27.76
N ARG A 1119 -63.22 11.44 28.25
CA ARG A 1119 -62.40 10.32 28.69
C ARG A 1119 -61.56 9.74 27.56
N ALA A 1120 -62.16 9.52 26.39
CA ALA A 1120 -61.47 8.98 25.21
C ALA A 1120 -60.32 9.89 24.77
N PHE A 1121 -60.58 11.20 24.68
CA PHE A 1121 -59.56 12.17 24.28
C PHE A 1121 -58.43 12.30 25.31
N GLN A 1122 -58.74 12.21 26.61
CA GLN A 1122 -57.73 12.22 27.66
C GLN A 1122 -56.80 10.99 27.62
N VAL A 1123 -57.35 9.79 27.34
CA VAL A 1123 -56.54 8.56 27.17
C VAL A 1123 -55.63 8.70 25.95
N PHE A 1124 -56.11 9.26 24.85
CA PHE A 1124 -55.32 9.53 23.65
C PHE A 1124 -54.12 10.46 23.92
N ILE A 1125 -54.32 11.59 24.61
CA ILE A 1125 -53.22 12.51 24.98
C ILE A 1125 -52.19 11.81 25.88
N ASN A 1126 -52.63 10.98 26.83
CA ASN A 1126 -51.74 10.23 27.71
C ASN A 1126 -50.92 9.18 26.96
N ASP A 1127 -51.49 8.54 25.94
CA ASP A 1127 -50.79 7.55 25.13
C ASP A 1127 -49.63 8.17 24.34
N ILE A 1128 -49.81 9.37 23.79
CA ILE A 1128 -48.73 10.11 23.10
C ILE A 1128 -47.53 10.33 24.03
N PHE A 1129 -47.77 10.71 25.29
CA PHE A 1129 -46.70 10.87 26.28
C PHE A 1129 -46.07 9.54 26.69
N ALA A 1130 -46.84 8.45 26.77
CA ALA A 1130 -46.31 7.13 27.07
C ALA A 1130 -45.38 6.62 25.96
N GLN A 1131 -45.75 6.82 24.69
CA GLN A 1131 -44.90 6.52 23.54
C GLN A 1131 -43.61 7.35 23.57
N ALA A 1132 -43.73 8.67 23.79
CA ALA A 1132 -42.58 9.56 23.96
C ALA A 1132 -41.60 9.07 25.04
N ALA A 1133 -42.09 8.59 26.18
CA ALA A 1133 -41.21 8.06 27.23
C ALA A 1133 -40.49 6.76 26.85
N LEU A 1134 -41.07 5.93 25.99
CA LEU A 1134 -40.42 4.73 25.47
C LEU A 1134 -39.36 5.07 24.43
N TYR A 1135 -39.65 6.01 23.53
CA TYR A 1135 -38.64 6.57 22.61
C TYR A 1135 -37.49 7.23 23.37
N ASN A 1136 -37.75 7.96 24.48
CA ASN A 1136 -36.69 8.55 25.31
C ASN A 1136 -35.80 7.50 25.98
N LYS A 1137 -36.27 6.26 26.11
CA LYS A 1137 -35.50 5.12 26.62
C LYS A 1137 -34.72 4.39 25.51
N GLY A 1138 -34.69 4.94 24.31
CA GLY A 1138 -33.98 4.38 23.16
C GLY A 1138 -34.72 3.26 22.43
N LYS A 1139 -36.01 3.05 22.71
CA LYS A 1139 -36.80 2.04 22.02
C LYS A 1139 -37.16 2.49 20.60
N ASP A 1140 -37.07 1.58 19.64
CA ASP A 1140 -37.48 1.86 18.26
C ASP A 1140 -39.01 1.82 18.08
N VAL A 1141 -39.51 2.19 16.89
CA VAL A 1141 -40.95 2.25 16.59
C VAL A 1141 -41.68 0.92 16.79
N TRP A 1142 -41.02 -0.21 16.54
CA TRP A 1142 -41.60 -1.55 16.68
C TRP A 1142 -41.59 -2.01 18.13
N GLU A 1143 -40.52 -1.72 18.87
CA GLU A 1143 -40.47 -1.99 20.31
C GLU A 1143 -41.48 -1.13 21.09
N VAL A 1144 -41.64 0.14 20.70
CA VAL A 1144 -42.72 0.99 21.22
C VAL A 1144 -44.07 0.38 20.89
N PHE A 1145 -44.28 -0.05 19.65
CA PHE A 1145 -45.52 -0.69 19.22
C PHE A 1145 -45.82 -1.96 20.02
N GLU A 1146 -44.84 -2.85 20.22
CA GLU A 1146 -45.02 -4.06 21.00
C GLU A 1146 -45.35 -3.78 22.48
N GLU A 1147 -44.70 -2.78 23.09
CA GLU A 1147 -44.97 -2.39 24.47
C GLU A 1147 -46.35 -1.74 24.64
N ARG A 1148 -46.77 -0.92 23.67
CA ARG A 1148 -48.14 -0.38 23.67
C ARG A 1148 -49.18 -1.47 23.37
N ALA A 1149 -48.88 -2.41 22.49
CA ALA A 1149 -49.74 -3.57 22.22
C ALA A 1149 -49.88 -4.48 23.45
N LYS A 1150 -48.82 -4.66 24.26
CA LYS A 1150 -48.89 -5.33 25.57
C LYS A 1150 -49.75 -4.53 26.54
N TYR A 1151 -49.56 -3.21 26.64
CA TYR A 1151 -50.42 -2.35 27.47
C TYR A 1151 -51.90 -2.48 27.10
N TYR A 1152 -52.25 -2.44 25.81
CA TYR A 1152 -53.64 -2.53 25.35
C TYR A 1152 -54.22 -3.94 25.44
N ARG A 1153 -53.38 -4.98 25.40
CA ARG A 1153 -53.81 -6.35 25.73
C ARG A 1153 -54.28 -6.46 27.17
N ASP A 1154 -53.60 -5.74 28.08
CA ASP A 1154 -53.89 -5.75 29.50
C ASP A 1154 -54.95 -4.70 29.90
N ASN A 1155 -55.17 -3.67 29.06
CA ASN A 1155 -56.13 -2.58 29.24
C ASN A 1155 -57.00 -2.39 27.97
N PRO A 1156 -57.85 -3.36 27.61
CA PRO A 1156 -58.62 -3.36 26.37
C PRO A 1156 -59.65 -2.21 26.27
N GLU A 1157 -60.12 -1.69 27.40
CA GLU A 1157 -60.99 -0.52 27.47
C GLU A 1157 -60.30 0.76 27.00
N ASP A 1158 -59.00 0.92 27.27
CA ASP A 1158 -58.22 2.06 26.80
C ASP A 1158 -57.97 1.97 25.29
N LEU A 1159 -57.84 0.76 24.75
CA LEU A 1159 -57.77 0.54 23.30
C LEU A 1159 -59.07 0.97 22.63
N MET A 1160 -60.22 0.57 23.21
CA MET A 1160 -61.53 0.98 22.70
C MET A 1160 -61.70 2.50 22.73
N LEU A 1161 -61.30 3.15 23.83
CA LEU A 1161 -61.36 4.60 23.99
C LEU A 1161 -60.46 5.33 23.00
N VAL A 1162 -59.24 4.86 22.76
CA VAL A 1162 -58.33 5.47 21.76
C VAL A 1162 -58.88 5.28 20.37
N THR A 1163 -59.36 4.07 20.01
CA THR A 1163 -59.96 3.84 18.69
C THR A 1163 -61.19 4.71 18.44
N GLU A 1164 -61.94 5.02 19.49
CA GLU A 1164 -63.17 5.82 19.40
C GLU A 1164 -62.91 7.28 19.01
N VAL A 1165 -61.79 7.85 19.45
CA VAL A 1165 -61.35 9.20 19.03
C VAL A 1165 -61.25 9.28 17.49
N PHE A 1166 -60.97 8.15 16.83
CA PHE A 1166 -60.86 8.04 15.37
C PHE A 1166 -62.17 7.64 14.67
N THR A 1167 -63.11 6.97 15.36
CA THR A 1167 -64.32 6.40 14.72
C THR A 1167 -65.61 7.18 14.91
N ASN A 1168 -65.85 7.83 16.06
CA ASN A 1168 -67.17 8.42 16.37
C ASN A 1168 -67.18 9.96 16.51
N GLY A 1169 -66.09 10.64 16.17
CA GLY A 1169 -66.03 12.11 16.17
C GLY A 1169 -66.76 12.80 15.01
N GLY A 1170 -67.56 12.09 14.20
CA GLY A 1170 -68.26 12.67 13.04
C GLY A 1170 -67.35 12.94 11.83
N TYR A 1171 -66.30 12.13 11.67
CA TYR A 1171 -65.35 12.26 10.56
C TYR A 1171 -65.69 11.24 9.46
N ASP A 1172 -66.66 11.57 8.61
CA ASP A 1172 -67.16 10.73 7.50
C ASP A 1172 -66.13 10.52 6.36
N THR A 1173 -64.88 10.90 6.58
CA THR A 1173 -63.75 10.69 5.65
C THR A 1173 -62.48 10.32 6.42
N VAL A 1174 -62.49 9.20 7.14
CA VAL A 1174 -61.23 8.58 7.58
C VAL A 1174 -60.82 7.53 6.53
N SER A 1175 -60.37 8.01 5.38
CA SER A 1175 -59.59 7.20 4.41
C SER A 1175 -58.14 7.00 4.86
N GLY A 1176 -57.91 6.96 6.17
CA GLY A 1176 -56.60 7.18 6.77
C GLY A 1176 -56.48 6.55 8.15
N LEU A 1177 -56.47 5.22 8.20
CA LEU A 1177 -55.79 4.49 9.29
C LEU A 1177 -54.26 4.48 9.09
N ASN A 1178 -53.73 5.36 8.23
CA ASN A 1178 -52.29 5.56 8.00
C ASN A 1178 -51.62 6.37 9.13
N GLY A 1179 -52.39 6.86 10.10
CA GLY A 1179 -51.90 7.82 11.11
C GLY A 1179 -51.35 7.24 12.40
N PHE A 1180 -51.59 5.95 12.68
CA PHE A 1180 -51.01 5.23 13.81
C PHE A 1180 -49.83 4.33 13.42
N VAL A 1181 -49.57 4.18 12.12
CA VAL A 1181 -48.64 3.18 11.60
C VAL A 1181 -48.12 3.65 10.24
N ALA A 1182 -46.80 3.86 10.17
CA ALA A 1182 -45.93 4.03 8.99
C ALA A 1182 -45.96 5.38 8.21
N PRO A 1183 -44.78 5.90 7.78
CA PRO A 1183 -44.70 7.02 6.86
C PRO A 1183 -45.03 6.61 5.41
N ASN A 1184 -46.00 7.32 4.84
CA ASN A 1184 -46.30 7.53 3.41
C ASN A 1184 -45.75 6.51 2.38
N ILE A 1185 -46.54 5.49 2.09
CA ILE A 1185 -46.58 4.84 0.77
C ILE A 1185 -47.73 5.47 -0.02
N ALA A 1186 -47.44 6.43 -0.89
CA ALA A 1186 -48.38 6.86 -1.93
C ALA A 1186 -47.64 7.47 -3.13
N ASN A 1187 -47.33 6.65 -4.14
CA ASN A 1187 -47.79 6.83 -5.52
C ASN A 1187 -47.02 5.93 -6.51
N LYS A 1188 -47.63 4.79 -6.87
CA LYS A 1188 -47.94 4.35 -8.26
C LYS A 1188 -48.21 2.83 -8.35
N ALA A 1189 -49.47 2.43 -8.10
CA ALA A 1189 -50.22 1.45 -8.89
C ALA A 1189 -51.69 1.38 -8.40
N PRO A 1190 -52.70 1.23 -9.28
CA PRO A 1190 -54.10 1.49 -8.94
C PRO A 1190 -54.87 0.23 -8.49
N ASN A 1191 -55.71 0.39 -7.45
CA ASN A 1191 -56.99 -0.28 -7.24
C ASN A 1191 -57.15 -1.65 -6.51
N ALA A 1192 -56.23 -2.20 -5.70
CA ALA A 1192 -56.56 -3.45 -4.98
C ALA A 1192 -55.98 -3.75 -3.57
N GLN A 1193 -55.19 -2.88 -2.94
CA GLN A 1193 -54.55 -3.20 -1.63
C GLN A 1193 -54.64 -2.08 -0.59
N LYS A 1194 -55.80 -1.43 -0.46
CA LYS A 1194 -55.96 -0.33 0.51
C LYS A 1194 -56.58 -0.69 1.87
N ASP A 1195 -57.05 -1.92 2.09
CA ASP A 1195 -57.79 -2.25 3.33
C ASP A 1195 -57.29 -3.48 4.10
N THR A 1196 -56.23 -4.17 3.70
CA THR A 1196 -56.02 -5.56 4.15
C THR A 1196 -55.23 -5.73 5.46
N PHE A 1197 -54.32 -4.82 5.84
CA PHE A 1197 -53.38 -5.10 6.95
C PHE A 1197 -53.90 -4.63 8.33
N ALA A 1198 -54.43 -3.41 8.42
CA ALA A 1198 -55.02 -2.87 9.65
C ALA A 1198 -56.31 -3.62 10.06
N LEU A 1199 -57.12 -4.04 9.07
CA LEU A 1199 -58.29 -4.90 9.31
C LEU A 1199 -57.88 -6.29 9.79
N CYS A 1200 -56.82 -6.91 9.26
CA CYS A 1200 -56.34 -8.21 9.76
C CYS A 1200 -55.89 -8.16 11.22
N TYR A 1201 -55.28 -7.04 11.66
CA TYR A 1201 -54.80 -6.88 13.03
C TYR A 1201 -55.94 -6.60 14.04
N LEU A 1202 -56.89 -5.70 13.69
CA LEU A 1202 -58.09 -5.46 14.48
C LEU A 1202 -59.00 -6.70 14.54
N THR A 1203 -59.05 -7.48 13.46
CA THR A 1203 -59.80 -8.75 13.40
C THR A 1203 -59.17 -9.78 14.31
N ARG A 1204 -57.83 -9.91 14.34
CA ARG A 1204 -57.12 -10.86 15.21
C ARG A 1204 -57.29 -10.53 16.70
N ILE A 1205 -57.20 -9.26 17.09
CA ILE A 1205 -57.40 -8.83 18.48
C ILE A 1205 -58.86 -9.08 18.92
N ARG A 1206 -59.85 -8.75 18.07
CA ARG A 1206 -61.28 -9.01 18.36
C ARG A 1206 -61.62 -10.50 18.41
N MET A 1207 -60.95 -11.31 17.61
CA MET A 1207 -61.09 -12.78 17.59
C MET A 1207 -60.52 -13.39 18.88
N GLU A 1208 -59.37 -12.92 19.36
CA GLU A 1208 -58.79 -13.37 20.63
C GLU A 1208 -59.59 -12.91 21.86
N THR A 1209 -60.17 -11.69 21.83
CA THR A 1209 -61.07 -11.23 22.91
C THR A 1209 -62.36 -12.07 22.97
N SER A 1210 -62.92 -12.42 21.81
CA SER A 1210 -64.12 -13.26 21.74
C SER A 1210 -63.85 -14.70 22.17
N LEU A 1211 -62.68 -15.25 21.80
CA LEU A 1211 -62.22 -16.58 22.24
C LEU A 1211 -61.92 -16.62 23.74
N ARG A 1212 -61.42 -15.52 24.33
CA ARG A 1212 -61.21 -15.40 25.78
C ARG A 1212 -62.54 -15.42 26.55
N ASN A 1213 -63.54 -14.68 26.08
CA ASN A 1213 -64.87 -14.67 26.72
C ASN A 1213 -65.56 -16.04 26.63
N VAL A 1214 -65.43 -16.73 25.49
CA VAL A 1214 -65.92 -18.12 25.35
C VAL A 1214 -65.15 -19.09 26.26
N ARG A 1215 -63.83 -18.93 26.39
CA ARG A 1215 -63.02 -19.74 27.30
C ARG A 1215 -63.35 -19.50 28.77
N GLU A 1216 -63.62 -18.27 29.18
CA GLU A 1216 -64.05 -17.97 30.56
C GLU A 1216 -65.46 -18.49 30.85
N GLU A 1217 -66.38 -18.46 29.89
CA GLU A 1217 -67.73 -19.01 30.04
C GLU A 1217 -67.71 -20.55 30.14
N ILE A 1218 -66.81 -21.21 29.39
CA ILE A 1218 -66.50 -22.65 29.53
C ILE A 1218 -65.89 -22.96 30.91
N LYS A 1219 -65.00 -22.09 31.39
CA LYS A 1219 -64.34 -22.24 32.69
C LYS A 1219 -65.31 -22.08 33.87
N ASN A 1220 -66.31 -21.21 33.72
CA ASN A 1220 -67.31 -20.91 34.74
C ASN A 1220 -68.53 -21.86 34.71
N ASN A 1221 -68.71 -22.68 33.66
CA ASN A 1221 -69.79 -23.67 33.57
C ASN A 1221 -69.28 -25.02 32.99
N PRO A 1222 -68.62 -25.87 33.81
CA PRO A 1222 -67.82 -26.99 33.31
C PRO A 1222 -68.63 -28.18 32.78
N ASN A 1223 -69.93 -28.26 33.09
CA ASN A 1223 -70.75 -29.44 32.82
C ASN A 1223 -71.69 -29.29 31.62
N GLY A 1224 -71.50 -28.26 30.79
CA GLY A 1224 -72.21 -28.13 29.52
C GLY A 1224 -72.19 -26.72 28.98
N VAL A 1225 -71.57 -26.54 27.82
CA VAL A 1225 -71.65 -25.28 27.07
C VAL A 1225 -73.09 -25.09 26.62
N ASN A 1226 -73.74 -24.01 27.06
CA ASN A 1226 -75.07 -23.63 26.61
C ASN A 1226 -74.97 -23.15 25.15
N TYR A 1227 -75.10 -24.08 24.22
CA TYR A 1227 -74.95 -23.90 22.77
C TYR A 1227 -75.69 -22.65 22.21
N PRO A 1228 -76.91 -22.31 22.66
CA PRO A 1228 -77.59 -21.06 22.31
C PRO A 1228 -76.84 -19.76 22.65
N VAL A 1229 -76.06 -19.72 23.73
CA VAL A 1229 -75.32 -18.51 24.15
C VAL A 1229 -74.04 -18.34 23.34
N ALA A 1230 -73.29 -19.43 23.13
CA ALA A 1230 -72.15 -19.45 22.21
C ALA A 1230 -72.58 -19.10 20.77
N ARG A 1231 -73.76 -19.59 20.35
CA ARG A 1231 -74.38 -19.22 19.07
C ARG A 1231 -74.81 -17.76 18.99
N LYS A 1232 -75.16 -17.11 20.11
CA LYS A 1232 -75.52 -15.68 20.15
C LYS A 1232 -74.31 -14.77 19.98
N TYR A 1233 -73.14 -15.18 20.49
CA TYR A 1233 -71.86 -14.52 20.20
C TYR A 1233 -71.43 -14.75 18.74
N PHE A 1234 -71.69 -15.94 18.20
CA PHE A 1234 -71.47 -16.29 16.79
C PHE A 1234 -72.39 -15.51 15.82
N GLU A 1235 -73.67 -15.32 16.17
CA GLU A 1235 -74.65 -14.58 15.37
C GLU A 1235 -74.39 -13.07 15.37
N ARG A 1236 -73.84 -12.51 16.47
CA ARG A 1236 -73.33 -11.12 16.48
C ARG A 1236 -72.10 -10.93 15.60
N PHE A 1237 -71.24 -11.95 15.49
CA PHE A 1237 -70.06 -11.92 14.62
C PHE A 1237 -70.44 -12.11 13.13
N SER A 1238 -71.45 -12.93 12.84
CA SER A 1238 -71.94 -13.22 11.48
C SER A 1238 -73.01 -12.26 10.95
N ALA A 1239 -73.60 -11.39 11.79
CA ALA A 1239 -74.50 -10.32 11.35
C ALA A 1239 -73.79 -9.24 10.48
N PHE A 1240 -72.45 -9.23 10.43
CA PHE A 1240 -71.70 -8.55 9.38
C PHE A 1240 -71.60 -9.45 8.14
N ASN A 1241 -72.71 -9.53 7.41
CA ASN A 1241 -72.92 -10.47 6.31
C ASN A 1241 -71.94 -10.23 5.13
N PRO A 1242 -71.14 -11.23 4.70
CA PRO A 1242 -70.29 -11.19 3.50
C PRO A 1242 -71.09 -11.38 2.19
N GLY A 1243 -72.28 -10.76 2.13
CA GLY A 1243 -73.22 -10.84 1.01
C GLY A 1243 -73.21 -9.65 0.07
N SER A 1244 -72.32 -8.66 0.26
CA SER A 1244 -72.13 -7.61 -0.75
C SER A 1244 -71.36 -8.18 -1.95
N PRO A 1245 -71.78 -7.92 -3.21
CA PRO A 1245 -71.15 -8.48 -4.42
C PRO A 1245 -69.67 -8.11 -4.62
N ASN A 1246 -69.08 -7.28 -3.76
CA ASN A 1246 -67.76 -6.69 -3.95
C ASN A 1246 -66.63 -7.37 -3.15
N TRP A 1247 -66.85 -8.57 -2.59
CA TRP A 1247 -65.78 -9.31 -1.91
C TRP A 1247 -65.07 -10.27 -2.90
N PRO A 1248 -63.73 -10.21 -3.05
CA PRO A 1248 -62.99 -11.08 -3.97
C PRO A 1248 -63.06 -12.56 -3.56
N GLU A 1249 -63.30 -13.47 -4.51
CA GLU A 1249 -63.46 -14.92 -4.27
C GLU A 1249 -62.26 -15.55 -3.52
N GLY A 1250 -61.05 -15.03 -3.71
CA GLY A 1250 -59.86 -15.49 -2.99
C GLY A 1250 -59.90 -15.27 -1.47
N PHE A 1251 -60.70 -14.32 -0.98
CA PHE A 1251 -60.82 -14.02 0.44
C PHE A 1251 -61.81 -14.96 1.16
N LYS A 1252 -62.85 -15.43 0.45
CA LYS A 1252 -63.77 -16.47 0.96
C LYS A 1252 -63.05 -17.80 1.20
N ALA A 1253 -62.18 -18.19 0.25
CA ALA A 1253 -61.39 -19.42 0.37
C ALA A 1253 -60.40 -19.38 1.55
N SER A 1254 -59.80 -18.22 1.85
CA SER A 1254 -58.84 -18.08 2.96
C SER A 1254 -59.47 -18.19 4.36
N ILE A 1255 -60.74 -17.84 4.52
CA ILE A 1255 -61.46 -17.96 5.81
C ILE A 1255 -61.92 -19.40 6.04
N GLU A 1256 -62.45 -20.09 5.02
CA GLU A 1256 -62.85 -21.50 5.13
C GLU A 1256 -61.64 -22.41 5.43
N THR A 1257 -60.48 -22.12 4.84
CA THR A 1257 -59.28 -22.97 5.00
C THR A 1257 -58.60 -22.79 6.36
N ASN A 1258 -58.64 -21.59 6.96
CA ASN A 1258 -58.06 -21.35 8.28
C ASN A 1258 -58.99 -21.78 9.44
N TRP A 1259 -60.28 -21.95 9.20
CA TRP A 1259 -61.23 -22.40 10.24
C TRP A 1259 -61.26 -23.93 10.40
N LEU A 1260 -60.97 -24.70 9.35
CA LEU A 1260 -60.92 -26.17 9.41
C LEU A 1260 -59.72 -26.73 10.20
N VAL A 1261 -58.73 -25.89 10.51
CA VAL A 1261 -57.48 -26.26 11.19
C VAL A 1261 -57.47 -25.86 12.68
N THR A 1262 -58.41 -25.02 13.13
CA THR A 1262 -58.56 -24.63 14.55
C THR A 1262 -59.74 -25.34 15.16
#